data_AF-A0AA96MSQ0-F1
#
_entry.id   AF-A0AA96MSQ0-F1
#
_cell.length_a   1.000
_cell.length_b   1.000
_cell.length_c   1.000
_cell.angle_alpha   90.00
_cell.angle_beta   90.00
_cell.angle_gamma   90.00
#
_symmetry.space_group_name_H-M   'P 1'
#
loop_
_entity.id
_entity.type
_entity.pdbx_description
1 polymer ?
#
loop_
_entity_poly.entity_id
_entity_poly.type
_entity_poly.pdbx_seq_one_letter_code
_entity_poly.pdbx_strand_id
1 'polypeptide(L)'
;MNKLFNINYSLYAGSLFVSIILFLCVFGPILAPHSLTEMLETQYTNGKVLAPPIQPFINDSYPLGTDKWGYDLMTMILYGIRFTVFVALAVTCIKMLLGTVMGLYAGMWKKTPSWVGAFENAWSYIPLFLILYFFMRPISFNSQLSSSTLIGYFIMIASVISIPSIVSTVRLKTAELNKSVYIEAANVLGARKNRLIWKHIFPQMKETLLVMFILEIVYVITIMGQLSLMNIFIGGTTVRFDPLIYLSVTKELSGLVGQARGNINGNTHILMTPLMVLLFTTISFSLLANGLKNRFQANYSRTPWIQTGQTQRIKPIRKQLNQKRKRLLPKGERLAFAFLVMVFIGAGVYVIATKDKDVGVKNDSKAYYDMHVEMDAKGVFHTTANIQIKNISDDNWEDITFYFIPNAFIKGHPYQSVKGYSTVQMNEIMINGDQATYSLDNDNLIISIPSSMQKKKKHQVKIEYAITIPNEGVRLSKEKENYYLAHWYPMLATYQNGKWNKEDYDDGMETFHTDFANFEVTYKIPEGYSLISSSDKDPRIEESEGKIKVKKVRDFFIGIVKDMDIHETEANDGVKIRLFTKTDHQKNIKETLELARDALSFYQENIGKYPHKQLDIILDNGPFMEYSGVVTINPYIEDVYFYKNAIVHEIAHQYFYGVVANDQYHQAWVDEGMTEFATSMYFYAGKNQSRREAFRIPYNRIERIEAANPPIGRQYSNVSLDKVKNTGFIYGQPAIEMLKMMEDKYRLKGDDVKEVSMQFLSSYYEHFKYKEVDTKEFIRFTKDYFSVPTGYFNKWLDTSEH
;
A
#
# COMPACT_ATOMS: atom_id res chain seq x y z
N MET A 1 21.75 50.43 -26.12
CA MET A 1 22.11 49.03 -25.75
C MET A 1 20.83 48.24 -25.48
N ASN A 2 20.66 47.13 -26.21
CA ASN A 2 19.40 46.40 -26.39
C ASN A 2 18.81 45.80 -25.10
N LYS A 3 17.50 46.00 -24.91
CA LYS A 3 16.69 45.51 -23.77
C LYS A 3 16.44 43.99 -23.73
N LEU A 4 16.97 43.22 -24.69
CA LEU A 4 16.57 41.83 -24.95
C LEU A 4 17.50 40.75 -24.35
N PHE A 5 18.59 41.08 -23.65
CA PHE A 5 19.49 40.10 -23.00
C PHE A 5 19.84 40.39 -21.53
N ASN A 6 18.86 40.80 -20.72
CA ASN A 6 19.00 40.84 -19.24
C ASN A 6 18.17 39.76 -18.54
N ILE A 7 18.02 38.59 -19.16
CA ILE A 7 17.32 37.44 -18.57
C ILE A 7 18.33 36.69 -17.68
N ASN A 8 17.99 36.54 -16.40
CA ASN A 8 18.80 35.79 -15.44
C ASN A 8 18.54 34.29 -15.61
N TYR A 9 19.15 33.68 -16.62
CA TYR A 9 18.97 32.25 -16.94
C TYR A 9 19.27 31.33 -15.76
N SER A 10 20.29 31.65 -14.95
CA SER A 10 20.62 30.88 -13.74
C SER A 10 19.45 30.84 -12.74
N LEU A 11 18.72 31.95 -12.57
CA LEU A 11 17.56 31.99 -11.69
C LEU A 11 16.40 31.15 -12.23
N TYR A 12 16.09 31.25 -13.52
CA TYR A 12 14.98 30.51 -14.13
C TYR A 12 15.26 29.00 -14.18
N ALA A 13 16.43 28.60 -14.70
CA ALA A 13 16.84 27.20 -14.77
C ALA A 13 17.01 26.60 -13.37
N GLY A 14 17.68 27.31 -12.45
CA GLY A 14 17.83 26.88 -11.07
C GLY A 14 16.50 26.71 -10.35
N SER A 15 15.55 27.64 -10.53
CA SER A 15 14.20 27.52 -9.95
C SER A 15 13.46 26.31 -10.51
N LEU A 16 13.49 26.11 -11.83
CA LEU A 16 12.85 24.98 -12.50
C LEU A 16 13.40 23.64 -12.01
N PHE A 17 14.72 23.47 -12.01
CA PHE A 17 15.33 22.19 -11.63
C PHE A 17 15.17 21.89 -10.14
N VAL A 18 15.29 22.89 -9.26
CA VAL A 18 15.00 22.70 -7.83
C VAL A 18 13.54 22.32 -7.62
N SER A 19 12.59 22.90 -8.37
CA SER A 19 11.18 22.47 -8.31
C SER A 19 10.98 21.01 -8.74
N ILE A 20 11.68 20.55 -9.78
CA ILE A 20 11.64 19.14 -10.22
C ILE A 20 12.22 18.22 -9.13
N ILE A 21 13.36 18.59 -8.53
CA ILE A 21 13.98 17.82 -7.45
C ILE A 21 13.02 17.72 -6.26
N LEU A 22 12.42 18.83 -5.82
CA LEU A 22 11.45 18.83 -4.73
C LEU A 22 10.21 17.99 -5.05
N PHE A 23 9.77 17.97 -6.32
CA PHE A 23 8.70 17.08 -6.79
C PHE A 23 9.08 15.61 -6.63
N LEU A 24 10.27 15.22 -7.11
CA LEU A 24 10.77 13.86 -6.94
C LEU A 24 11.02 13.49 -5.48
N CYS A 25 11.35 14.43 -4.59
CA CYS A 25 11.43 14.16 -3.16
C CYS A 25 10.09 13.74 -2.54
N VAL A 26 8.98 14.31 -3.01
CA VAL A 26 7.65 14.04 -2.47
C VAL A 26 7.02 12.83 -3.15
N PHE A 27 7.08 12.76 -4.47
CA PHE A 27 6.37 11.75 -5.27
C PHE A 27 7.27 10.63 -5.80
N GLY A 28 8.60 10.75 -5.67
CA GLY A 28 9.57 9.77 -6.18
C GLY A 28 9.28 8.34 -5.73
N PRO A 29 9.09 8.07 -4.42
CA PRO A 29 8.77 6.72 -3.95
C PRO A 29 7.52 6.10 -4.58
N ILE A 30 6.58 6.93 -5.04
CA ILE A 30 5.34 6.45 -5.67
C ILE A 30 5.51 6.30 -7.20
N LEU A 31 6.43 7.07 -7.79
CA LEU A 31 6.80 6.99 -9.20
C LEU A 31 7.81 5.87 -9.50
N ALA A 32 8.31 5.19 -8.47
CA ALA A 32 9.27 4.12 -8.63
C ALA A 32 8.63 2.93 -9.38
N PRO A 33 9.31 2.36 -10.40
CA PRO A 33 8.78 1.25 -11.17
C PRO A 33 8.73 -0.05 -10.36
N HIS A 34 9.59 -0.17 -9.35
CA HIS A 34 9.76 -1.35 -8.53
C HIS A 34 9.77 -0.98 -7.04
N SER A 35 9.64 -1.99 -6.17
CA SER A 35 9.90 -1.81 -4.75
C SER A 35 11.42 -1.77 -4.48
N LEU A 36 11.84 -1.29 -3.30
CA LEU A 36 13.26 -1.29 -2.90
C LEU A 36 13.85 -2.69 -2.65
N THR A 37 12.98 -3.70 -2.57
CA THR A 37 13.30 -5.09 -2.24
C THR A 37 13.19 -6.02 -3.44
N GLU A 38 12.47 -5.58 -4.48
CA GLU A 38 12.36 -6.28 -5.74
C GLU A 38 13.72 -6.34 -6.43
N MET A 39 14.13 -7.56 -6.76
CA MET A 39 15.35 -7.85 -7.50
C MET A 39 14.98 -8.53 -8.80
N LEU A 40 15.60 -8.07 -9.89
CA LEU A 40 15.65 -8.83 -11.12
C LEU A 40 16.41 -10.13 -10.88
N GLU A 41 15.69 -11.24 -10.96
CA GLU A 41 16.27 -12.57 -10.97
C GLU A 41 16.65 -12.97 -12.41
N THR A 42 17.62 -13.89 -12.54
CA THR A 42 18.04 -14.38 -13.85
C THR A 42 16.88 -15.15 -14.49
N GLN A 43 16.35 -14.64 -15.59
CA GLN A 43 15.25 -15.25 -16.32
C GLN A 43 15.69 -15.70 -17.72
N TYR A 44 15.13 -16.81 -18.18
CA TYR A 44 15.30 -17.33 -19.53
C TYR A 44 14.03 -17.03 -20.33
N THR A 45 14.03 -15.97 -21.12
CA THR A 45 12.87 -15.60 -21.95
C THR A 45 13.25 -15.63 -23.41
N ASN A 46 12.54 -16.42 -24.23
CA ASN A 46 12.73 -16.49 -25.69
C ASN A 46 14.18 -16.76 -26.13
N GLY A 47 14.90 -17.63 -25.43
CA GLY A 47 16.29 -17.98 -25.74
C GLY A 47 17.33 -16.91 -25.37
N LYS A 48 16.93 -15.80 -24.73
CA LYS A 48 17.83 -14.79 -24.17
C LYS A 48 17.84 -14.86 -22.65
N VAL A 49 19.04 -14.77 -22.08
CA VAL A 49 19.23 -14.67 -20.63
C VAL A 49 19.14 -13.21 -20.24
N LEU A 50 18.11 -12.86 -19.46
CA LEU A 50 18.02 -11.58 -18.79
C LEU A 50 18.63 -11.76 -17.40
N ALA A 51 19.82 -11.21 -17.18
CA ALA A 51 20.52 -11.33 -15.90
C ALA A 51 21.07 -9.96 -15.46
N PRO A 52 21.08 -9.69 -14.15
CA PRO A 52 21.72 -8.50 -13.62
C PRO A 52 23.26 -8.56 -13.77
N PRO A 53 23.94 -7.41 -13.93
CA PRO A 53 23.39 -6.07 -14.05
C PRO A 53 22.95 -5.73 -15.49
N ILE A 54 21.76 -5.16 -15.64
CA ILE A 54 21.27 -4.59 -16.91
C ILE A 54 21.78 -3.14 -17.04
N GLN A 55 22.25 -2.75 -18.23
CA GLN A 55 22.62 -1.37 -18.54
C GLN A 55 21.38 -0.48 -18.80
N PRO A 56 21.47 0.84 -18.59
CA PRO A 56 20.36 1.75 -18.86
C PRO A 56 19.81 1.62 -20.30
N PHE A 57 18.50 1.79 -20.45
CA PHE A 57 17.79 1.81 -21.73
C PHE A 57 17.80 0.50 -22.56
N ILE A 58 18.23 -0.62 -21.97
CA ILE A 58 18.14 -1.95 -22.62
C ILE A 58 16.75 -2.57 -22.45
N ASN A 59 16.14 -2.39 -21.27
CA ASN A 59 14.86 -2.99 -20.91
C ASN A 59 13.93 -1.90 -20.37
N ASP A 60 12.69 -1.87 -20.86
CA ASP A 60 11.69 -0.86 -20.49
C ASP A 60 11.26 -0.94 -19.01
N SER A 61 11.33 -2.13 -18.40
CA SER A 61 11.06 -2.31 -16.96
C SER A 61 12.15 -1.72 -16.08
N TYR A 62 13.40 -1.65 -16.57
CA TYR A 62 14.54 -1.10 -15.83
C TYR A 62 15.19 0.07 -16.59
N PRO A 63 14.54 1.25 -16.69
CA PRO A 63 14.97 2.32 -17.59
C PRO A 63 16.39 2.82 -17.33
N LEU A 64 16.79 2.91 -16.06
CA LEU A 64 18.14 3.32 -15.66
C LEU A 64 19.08 2.14 -15.38
N GLY A 65 18.65 0.92 -15.70
CA GLY A 65 19.39 -0.32 -15.47
C GLY A 65 19.30 -0.80 -14.02
N THR A 66 19.94 -1.93 -13.75
CA THR A 66 20.00 -2.54 -12.41
C THR A 66 21.42 -2.50 -11.85
N ASP A 67 21.52 -2.63 -10.53
CA ASP A 67 22.79 -2.98 -9.91
C ASP A 67 23.16 -4.46 -10.15
N LYS A 68 24.31 -4.88 -9.63
CA LYS A 68 24.84 -6.24 -9.79
C LYS A 68 24.02 -7.32 -9.07
N TRP A 69 23.08 -6.93 -8.22
CA TRP A 69 22.20 -7.83 -7.49
C TRP A 69 20.76 -7.80 -8.03
N GLY A 70 20.50 -7.01 -9.07
CA GLY A 70 19.19 -6.92 -9.72
C GLY A 70 18.28 -5.83 -9.18
N TYR A 71 18.72 -5.00 -8.23
CA TYR A 71 17.90 -3.87 -7.77
C TYR A 71 17.87 -2.76 -8.82
N ASP A 72 16.69 -2.20 -9.06
CA ASP A 72 16.49 -1.11 -10.01
C ASP A 72 17.14 0.20 -9.54
N LEU A 73 18.02 0.78 -10.37
CA LEU A 73 18.72 2.02 -10.06
C LEU A 73 17.75 3.22 -10.02
N MET A 74 16.70 3.22 -10.86
CA MET A 74 15.72 4.32 -10.89
C MET A 74 14.93 4.39 -9.58
N THR A 75 14.41 3.26 -9.13
CA THR A 75 13.73 3.07 -7.85
C THR A 75 14.59 3.53 -6.69
N MET A 76 15.85 3.07 -6.61
CA MET A 76 16.75 3.49 -5.53
C MET A 76 16.98 5.00 -5.51
N ILE A 77 17.14 5.65 -6.67
CA ILE A 77 17.31 7.09 -6.79
C ILE A 77 16.06 7.86 -6.34
N LEU A 78 14.88 7.41 -6.77
CA LEU A 78 13.60 8.05 -6.46
C LEU A 78 13.25 7.94 -4.97
N TYR A 79 13.59 6.83 -4.32
CA TYR A 79 13.49 6.70 -2.86
C TYR A 79 14.57 7.49 -2.12
N GLY A 80 15.77 7.56 -2.68
CA GLY A 80 16.95 8.19 -2.08
C GLY A 80 16.93 9.72 -2.05
N ILE A 81 16.42 10.36 -3.11
CA ILE A 81 16.50 11.82 -3.29
C ILE A 81 15.84 12.60 -2.16
N ARG A 82 14.77 12.06 -1.56
CA ARG A 82 14.08 12.68 -0.41
C ARG A 82 14.99 12.79 0.80
N PHE A 83 15.79 11.77 1.09
CA PHE A 83 16.71 11.78 2.23
C PHE A 83 17.86 12.76 1.98
N THR A 84 18.40 12.79 0.76
CA THR A 84 19.47 13.74 0.39
C THR A 84 19.03 15.19 0.61
N VAL A 85 17.86 15.56 0.09
CA VAL A 85 17.38 16.95 0.16
C VAL A 85 16.83 17.30 1.55
N PHE A 86 16.07 16.41 2.18
CA PHE A 86 15.49 16.65 3.51
C PHE A 86 16.58 16.85 4.56
N VAL A 87 17.58 15.97 4.60
CA VAL A 87 18.67 16.07 5.59
C VAL A 87 19.49 17.33 5.34
N ALA A 88 19.81 17.65 4.08
CA ALA A 88 20.52 18.87 3.74
C ALA A 88 19.76 20.13 4.14
N LEU A 89 18.44 20.16 3.93
CA LEU A 89 17.57 21.25 4.37
C LEU A 89 17.50 21.34 5.90
N ALA A 90 17.28 20.23 6.60
CA ALA A 90 17.14 20.20 8.05
C ALA A 90 18.41 20.70 8.76
N VAL A 91 19.58 20.17 8.35
CA VAL A 91 20.88 20.62 8.86
C VAL A 91 21.08 22.12 8.60
N THR A 92 20.76 22.56 7.38
CA THR A 92 20.93 23.96 6.99
C THR A 92 20.01 24.89 7.77
N CYS A 93 18.74 24.53 7.97
CA CYS A 93 17.80 25.30 8.78
C CYS A 93 18.30 25.50 10.20
N ILE A 94 18.72 24.43 10.88
CA ILE A 94 19.17 24.50 12.28
C ILE A 94 20.44 25.34 12.40
N LYS A 95 21.47 25.06 11.59
CA LYS A 95 22.74 25.79 11.68
C LYS A 95 22.60 27.26 11.25
N MET A 96 21.76 27.56 10.24
CA MET A 96 21.51 28.94 9.81
C MET A 96 20.72 29.71 10.85
N LEU A 97 19.71 29.12 11.48
CA LEU A 97 18.92 29.78 12.52
C LEU A 97 19.81 30.17 13.71
N LEU A 98 20.51 29.19 14.28
CA LEU A 98 21.35 29.39 15.46
C LEU A 98 22.58 30.26 15.12
N GLY A 99 23.27 29.95 14.02
CA GLY A 99 24.47 30.66 13.58
C GLY A 99 24.19 32.11 13.20
N THR A 100 23.05 32.40 12.57
CA THR A 100 22.66 33.79 12.24
C THR A 100 22.40 34.59 13.50
N VAL A 101 21.62 34.06 14.45
CA VAL A 101 21.34 34.76 15.71
C VAL A 101 22.63 35.05 16.46
N MET A 102 23.48 34.04 16.68
CA MET A 102 24.76 34.23 17.36
C MET A 102 25.70 35.18 16.62
N GLY A 103 25.80 35.07 15.29
CA GLY A 103 26.63 35.94 14.46
C GLY A 103 26.20 37.40 14.48
N LEU A 104 24.90 37.68 14.45
CA LEU A 104 24.35 39.05 14.55
C LEU A 104 24.77 39.70 15.88
N TYR A 105 24.66 38.98 17.00
CA TYR A 105 25.06 39.53 18.31
C TYR A 105 26.57 39.67 18.43
N ALA A 106 27.34 38.67 17.98
CA ALA A 106 28.80 38.71 18.01
C ALA A 106 29.37 39.84 17.12
N GLY A 107 28.69 40.18 16.03
CA GLY A 107 29.12 41.26 15.11
C GLY A 107 28.96 42.67 15.71
N MET A 108 28.18 42.81 16.78
CA MET A 108 28.01 44.08 17.52
C MET A 108 29.10 44.31 18.58
N TRP A 109 30.05 43.39 18.73
CA TRP A 109 31.15 43.55 19.69
C TRP A 109 32.12 44.65 19.23
N LYS A 110 32.44 45.58 20.13
CA LYS A 110 33.42 46.65 19.85
C LYS A 110 34.81 46.11 19.54
N LYS A 111 35.21 45.03 20.22
CA LYS A 111 36.45 44.29 20.00
C LYS A 111 36.15 42.81 20.10
N THR A 112 36.50 42.05 19.06
CA THR A 112 36.38 40.58 19.10
C THR A 112 37.51 40.03 19.99
N PRO A 113 37.22 39.18 20.98
CA PRO A 113 38.26 38.55 21.79
C PRO A 113 39.23 37.76 20.90
N SER A 114 40.54 37.86 21.14
CA SER A 114 41.55 37.22 20.29
C SER A 114 41.38 35.70 20.19
N TRP A 115 40.91 35.06 21.26
CA TRP A 115 40.66 33.61 21.29
C TRP A 115 39.50 33.20 20.37
N VAL A 116 38.48 34.05 20.18
CA VAL A 116 37.37 33.76 19.25
C VAL A 116 37.88 33.77 17.81
N GLY A 117 38.70 34.77 17.45
CA GLY A 117 39.32 34.82 16.12
C GLY A 117 40.28 33.65 15.88
N ALA A 118 41.07 33.26 16.89
CA ALA A 118 41.94 32.09 16.80
C ALA A 118 41.14 30.79 16.62
N PHE A 119 40.03 30.62 17.35
CA PHE A 119 39.14 29.47 17.22
C PHE A 119 38.49 29.40 15.84
N GLU A 120 37.91 30.50 15.35
CA GLU A 120 37.30 30.55 14.02
C GLU A 120 38.30 30.19 12.92
N ASN A 121 39.52 30.72 12.99
CA ASN A 121 40.58 30.39 12.04
C ASN A 121 40.96 28.91 12.13
N ALA A 122 41.19 28.38 13.33
CA ALA A 122 41.50 26.96 13.54
C ALA A 122 40.39 26.04 12.98
N TRP A 123 39.13 26.39 13.23
CA TRP A 123 37.96 25.64 12.76
C TRP A 123 37.86 25.62 11.23
N SER A 124 38.25 26.71 10.55
CA SER A 124 38.22 26.81 9.09
C SER A 124 39.25 25.91 8.37
N TYR A 125 40.32 25.50 9.06
CA TYR A 125 41.34 24.61 8.50
C TYR A 125 40.97 23.14 8.56
N ILE A 126 40.07 22.74 9.47
CA ILE A 126 39.70 21.34 9.65
C ILE A 126 38.54 21.00 8.70
N PRO A 127 38.69 20.01 7.81
CA PRO A 127 37.58 19.53 7.00
C PRO A 127 36.45 18.97 7.88
N LEU A 128 35.26 19.58 7.84
CA LEU A 128 34.14 19.24 8.74
C LEU A 128 33.69 17.77 8.61
N PHE A 129 33.83 17.16 7.43
CA PHE A 129 33.49 15.76 7.23
C PHE A 129 34.36 14.80 8.06
N LEU A 130 35.61 15.18 8.40
CA LEU A 130 36.48 14.37 9.26
C LEU A 130 35.97 14.35 10.70
N ILE A 131 35.55 15.50 11.22
CA ILE A 131 34.95 15.58 12.55
C ILE A 131 33.68 14.73 12.58
N LEU A 132 32.81 14.90 11.57
CA LEU A 132 31.58 14.11 11.46
C LEU A 132 31.86 12.60 11.37
N TYR A 133 32.90 12.19 10.64
CA TYR A 133 33.30 10.79 10.55
C TYR A 133 33.59 10.19 11.93
N PHE A 134 34.34 10.89 12.79
CA PHE A 134 34.67 10.38 14.13
C PHE A 134 33.45 10.24 15.04
N PHE A 135 32.47 11.15 14.94
CA PHE A 135 31.23 11.06 15.70
C PHE A 135 30.26 10.00 15.16
N MET A 136 30.17 9.85 13.84
CA MET A 136 29.22 8.94 13.20
C MET A 136 29.71 7.49 13.17
N ARG A 137 31.02 7.26 13.02
CA ARG A 137 31.61 5.91 12.91
C ARG A 137 31.16 4.91 14.00
N PRO A 138 31.18 5.23 15.31
CA PRO A 138 30.82 4.26 16.34
C PRO A 138 29.34 3.82 16.32
N ILE A 139 28.46 4.61 15.70
CA ILE A 139 27.01 4.36 15.71
C ILE A 139 26.44 3.93 14.35
N SER A 140 27.20 4.06 13.26
CA SER A 140 26.67 3.91 11.90
C SER A 140 26.73 2.48 11.34
N PHE A 141 27.71 1.66 11.74
CA PHE A 141 27.92 0.33 11.14
C PHE A 141 27.09 -0.75 11.85
N ASN A 142 26.25 -1.48 11.11
CA ASN A 142 25.38 -2.56 11.61
C ASN A 142 24.65 -2.19 12.92
N SER A 143 24.16 -0.94 12.98
CA SER A 143 23.48 -0.40 14.15
C SER A 143 22.16 -1.13 14.40
N GLN A 144 21.86 -1.42 15.67
CA GLN A 144 20.54 -1.88 16.10
C GLN A 144 19.51 -0.73 16.14
N LEU A 145 19.97 0.52 16.03
CA LEU A 145 19.11 1.69 16.02
C LEU A 145 18.32 1.79 14.71
N SER A 146 17.07 2.23 14.82
CA SER A 146 16.26 2.54 13.63
C SER A 146 16.92 3.60 12.74
N SER A 147 16.71 3.51 11.43
CA SER A 147 17.25 4.49 10.48
C SER A 147 16.79 5.92 10.77
N SER A 148 15.56 6.10 11.25
CA SER A 148 15.04 7.41 11.69
C SER A 148 15.87 8.02 12.83
N THR A 149 16.29 7.21 13.81
CA THR A 149 17.11 7.67 14.92
C THR A 149 18.50 8.10 14.43
N LEU A 150 19.11 7.30 13.53
CA LEU A 150 20.42 7.62 12.95
C LEU A 150 20.41 8.90 12.12
N ILE A 151 19.36 9.10 11.31
CA ILE A 151 19.15 10.36 10.57
C ILE A 151 19.04 11.53 11.56
N GLY A 152 18.31 11.37 12.66
CA GLY A 152 18.19 12.39 13.71
C GLY A 152 19.54 12.76 14.35
N TYR A 153 20.36 11.76 14.68
CA TYR A 153 21.72 12.00 15.19
C TYR A 153 22.61 12.70 14.17
N PHE A 154 22.57 12.27 12.91
CA PHE A 154 23.31 12.95 11.84
C PHE A 154 22.92 14.41 11.73
N ILE A 155 21.61 14.71 11.68
CA ILE A 155 21.10 16.09 11.58
C ILE A 155 21.60 16.92 12.76
N MET A 156 21.49 16.40 13.99
CA MET A 156 21.90 17.11 15.20
C MET A 156 23.41 17.40 15.20
N ILE A 157 24.24 16.37 15.00
CA ILE A 157 25.70 16.46 15.07
C ILE A 157 26.24 17.34 13.95
N ALA A 158 25.77 17.15 12.70
CA ALA A 158 26.16 17.96 11.55
C ALA A 158 25.76 19.43 11.73
N SER A 159 24.61 19.71 12.32
CA SER A 159 24.18 21.07 12.62
C SER A 159 25.13 21.73 13.64
N VAL A 160 25.36 21.08 14.78
CA VAL A 160 26.19 21.64 15.87
C VAL A 160 27.61 21.93 15.42
N ILE A 161 28.24 20.99 14.71
CA ILE A 161 29.61 21.12 14.19
C ILE A 161 29.72 22.26 13.16
N SER A 162 28.65 22.54 12.41
CA SER A 162 28.68 23.54 11.34
C SER A 162 28.38 24.97 11.83
N ILE A 163 27.80 25.15 13.02
CA ILE A 163 27.40 26.46 13.56
C ILE A 163 28.56 27.49 13.58
N PRO A 164 29.79 27.17 14.06
CA PRO A 164 30.86 28.15 14.15
C PRO A 164 31.21 28.86 12.83
N SER A 165 31.16 28.14 11.71
CA SER A 165 31.43 28.69 10.37
C SER A 165 30.38 29.75 9.97
N ILE A 166 29.11 29.46 10.26
CA ILE A 166 28.00 30.39 10.01
C ILE A 166 28.11 31.61 10.92
N VAL A 167 28.41 31.41 12.21
CA VAL A 167 28.62 32.50 13.18
C VAL A 167 29.71 33.44 12.69
N SER A 168 30.87 32.90 12.29
CA SER A 168 31.98 33.71 11.78
C SER A 168 31.57 34.54 10.56
N THR A 169 30.93 33.91 9.57
CA THR A 169 30.49 34.58 8.34
C THR A 169 29.48 35.70 8.61
N VAL A 170 28.45 35.42 9.40
CA VAL A 170 27.41 36.41 9.76
C VAL A 170 27.98 37.51 10.65
N ARG A 171 28.90 37.18 11.58
CA ARG A 171 29.59 38.13 12.45
C ARG A 171 30.40 39.13 11.65
N LEU A 172 31.22 38.66 10.70
CA LEU A 172 32.03 39.52 9.84
C LEU A 172 31.14 40.47 9.02
N LYS A 173 30.06 39.96 8.44
CA LYS A 173 29.12 40.79 7.66
C LYS A 173 28.35 41.78 8.53
N THR A 174 27.97 41.38 9.74
CA THR A 174 27.32 42.26 10.71
C THR A 174 28.26 43.37 11.17
N ALA A 175 29.53 43.05 11.45
CA ALA A 175 30.54 44.03 11.84
C ALA A 175 30.82 45.04 10.71
N GLU A 176 30.76 44.61 9.45
CA GLU A 176 30.84 45.49 8.27
C GLU A 176 29.63 46.45 8.21
N LEU A 177 28.40 45.92 8.35
CA LEU A 177 27.18 46.74 8.34
C LEU A 177 27.08 47.69 9.53
N ASN A 178 27.58 47.27 10.70
CA ASN A 178 27.57 48.08 11.91
C ASN A 178 28.46 49.35 11.79
N LYS A 179 29.39 49.39 10.83
CA LYS A 179 30.22 50.56 10.50
C LYS A 179 29.56 51.53 9.52
N SER A 180 28.33 51.27 9.06
CA SER A 180 27.66 52.13 8.08
C SER A 180 27.07 53.39 8.73
N VAL A 181 27.06 54.49 7.96
CA VAL A 181 26.61 55.83 8.43
C VAL A 181 25.19 55.82 8.98
N TYR A 182 24.29 55.03 8.40
CA TYR A 182 22.89 54.98 8.86
C TYR A 182 22.73 54.22 10.19
N ILE A 183 23.62 53.26 10.50
CA ILE A 183 23.68 52.61 11.82
C ILE A 183 24.27 53.57 12.86
N GLU A 184 25.32 54.29 12.50
CA GLU A 184 25.94 55.29 13.38
C GLU A 184 24.93 56.38 13.76
N ALA A 185 24.20 56.93 12.79
CA ALA A 185 23.13 57.89 13.03
C ALA A 185 22.04 57.32 13.95
N ALA A 186 21.60 56.08 13.72
CA ALA A 186 20.60 55.43 14.57
C ALA A 186 21.10 55.23 16.02
N ASN A 187 22.38 54.92 16.20
CA ASN A 187 23.01 54.77 17.50
C ASN A 187 23.12 56.11 18.25
N VAL A 188 23.47 57.20 17.56
CA VAL A 188 23.48 58.57 18.13
C VAL A 188 22.08 59.01 18.55
N LEU A 189 21.04 58.59 17.82
CA LEU A 189 19.62 58.81 18.18
C LEU A 189 19.11 57.89 19.32
N GLY A 190 19.99 57.14 19.98
CA GLY A 190 19.66 56.33 21.17
C GLY A 190 19.10 54.93 20.87
N ALA A 191 19.28 54.39 19.67
CA ALA A 191 18.84 53.02 19.36
C ALA A 191 19.65 51.97 20.15
N ARG A 192 18.96 51.15 20.95
CA ARG A 192 19.57 50.00 21.66
C ARG A 192 20.03 48.90 20.69
N LYS A 193 21.01 48.08 21.09
CA LYS A 193 21.59 46.98 20.28
C LYS A 193 20.55 46.08 19.60
N ASN A 194 19.54 45.63 20.33
CA ASN A 194 18.49 44.75 19.77
C ASN A 194 17.68 45.44 18.67
N ARG A 195 17.43 46.75 18.82
CA ARG A 195 16.75 47.55 17.81
C ARG A 195 17.62 47.73 16.56
N LEU A 196 18.92 47.97 16.73
CA LEU A 196 19.88 48.03 15.63
C LEU A 196 19.91 46.69 14.86
N ILE A 197 20.01 45.56 15.56
CA ILE A 197 20.04 44.23 14.94
C ILE A 197 18.77 43.95 14.14
N TRP A 198 17.60 43.96 14.79
CA TRP A 198 16.37 43.44 14.17
C TRP A 198 15.70 44.44 13.23
N LYS A 199 15.88 45.75 13.42
CA LYS A 199 15.22 46.77 12.61
C LYS A 199 16.10 47.32 11.49
N HIS A 200 17.43 47.21 11.60
CA HIS A 200 18.36 47.80 10.64
C HIS A 200 19.27 46.74 9.98
N ILE A 201 20.01 45.94 10.76
CA ILE A 201 21.00 45.00 10.22
C ILE A 201 20.36 43.77 9.57
N PHE A 202 19.55 43.01 10.33
CA PHE A 202 18.95 41.77 9.85
C PHE A 202 18.10 41.96 8.58
N PRO A 203 17.24 43.00 8.46
CA PRO A 203 16.49 43.26 7.24
C PRO A 203 17.36 43.51 6.01
N GLN A 204 18.57 44.06 6.18
CA GLN A 204 19.53 44.28 5.10
C GLN A 204 20.26 42.98 4.74
N MET A 205 20.50 42.09 5.71
CA MET A 205 21.17 40.82 5.49
C MET A 205 20.27 39.74 4.89
N LYS A 206 18.93 39.89 4.88
CA LYS A 206 17.98 38.86 4.43
C LYS A 206 18.32 38.26 3.06
N GLU A 207 18.82 39.07 2.12
CA GLU A 207 19.16 38.63 0.77
C GLU A 207 20.46 37.81 0.76
N THR A 208 21.46 38.26 1.51
CA THR A 208 22.71 37.51 1.72
C THR A 208 22.45 36.20 2.46
N LEU A 209 21.60 36.22 3.50
CA LEU A 209 21.22 35.03 4.27
C LEU A 209 20.46 34.02 3.41
N LEU A 210 19.61 34.48 2.48
CA LEU A 210 18.90 33.59 1.56
C LEU A 210 19.86 32.92 0.57
N VAL A 211 20.80 33.67 -0.02
CA VAL A 211 21.81 33.09 -0.93
C VAL A 211 22.71 32.12 -0.17
N MET A 212 23.14 32.51 1.03
CA MET A 212 23.96 31.67 1.92
C MET A 212 23.23 30.39 2.30
N PHE A 213 21.94 30.46 2.67
CA PHE A 213 21.12 29.29 2.96
C PHE A 213 21.16 28.27 1.81
N ILE A 214 21.02 28.70 0.56
CA ILE A 214 21.03 27.78 -0.59
C ILE A 214 22.42 27.19 -0.84
N LEU A 215 23.48 27.98 -0.68
CA LEU A 215 24.86 27.49 -0.78
C LEU A 215 25.19 26.48 0.33
N GLU A 216 24.65 26.68 1.53
CA GLU A 216 24.83 25.76 2.65
C GLU A 216 24.14 24.41 2.41
N ILE A 217 23.02 24.36 1.68
CA ILE A 217 22.41 23.10 1.24
C ILE A 217 23.41 22.32 0.36
N VAL A 218 23.99 22.99 -0.65
CA VAL A 218 25.00 22.39 -1.54
C VAL A 218 26.20 21.87 -0.74
N TYR A 219 26.64 22.65 0.24
CA TYR A 219 27.75 22.27 1.12
C TYR A 219 27.43 21.03 1.96
N VAL A 220 26.23 20.93 2.55
CA VAL A 220 25.82 19.73 3.31
C VAL A 220 25.74 18.49 2.41
N ILE A 221 25.18 18.60 1.21
CA ILE A 221 25.16 17.50 0.23
C ILE A 221 26.59 17.04 -0.11
N THR A 222 27.53 17.98 -0.22
CA THR A 222 28.94 17.69 -0.49
C THR A 222 29.60 16.93 0.67
N ILE A 223 29.34 17.34 1.93
CA ILE A 223 29.82 16.63 3.13
C ILE A 223 29.25 15.20 3.17
N MET A 224 27.98 15.02 2.85
CA MET A 224 27.36 13.69 2.78
C MET A 224 28.07 12.81 1.73
N GLY A 225 28.42 13.37 0.57
CA GLY A 225 29.25 12.70 -0.44
C GLY A 225 30.63 12.30 0.09
N GLN A 226 31.32 13.20 0.81
CA GLN A 226 32.63 12.92 1.40
C GLN A 226 32.58 11.80 2.46
N LEU A 227 31.56 11.81 3.33
CA LEU A 227 31.33 10.74 4.32
C LEU A 227 31.01 9.41 3.66
N SER A 228 30.26 9.44 2.56
CA SER A 228 29.92 8.25 1.80
C SER A 228 31.14 7.56 1.17
N LEU A 229 32.20 8.30 0.84
CA LEU A 229 33.48 7.74 0.43
C LEU A 229 34.20 7.01 1.57
N MET A 230 33.87 7.36 2.81
CA MET A 230 34.39 6.73 4.04
C MET A 230 33.45 5.63 4.58
N ASN A 231 32.49 5.16 3.78
CA ASN A 231 31.46 4.16 4.15
C ASN A 231 30.53 4.58 5.30
N ILE A 232 30.40 5.89 5.56
CA ILE A 232 29.43 6.43 6.50
C ILE A 232 28.22 6.94 5.72
N PHE A 233 27.07 6.31 5.92
CA PHE A 233 25.80 6.68 5.31
C PHE A 233 24.83 7.21 6.38
N ILE A 234 23.90 8.06 5.98
CA ILE A 234 23.14 8.90 6.92
C ILE A 234 22.15 8.09 7.76
N GLY A 235 21.49 7.11 7.14
CA GLY A 235 20.57 6.19 7.81
C GLY A 235 21.22 4.92 8.34
N GLY A 236 22.54 4.86 8.38
CA GLY A 236 23.31 3.68 8.77
C GLY A 236 23.90 2.91 7.58
N THR A 237 24.94 2.16 7.90
CA THR A 237 25.70 1.34 6.97
C THR A 237 25.51 -0.12 7.31
N THR A 238 24.94 -0.88 6.37
CA THR A 238 24.87 -2.34 6.48
C THR A 238 26.14 -2.94 5.89
N VAL A 239 26.81 -3.76 6.69
CA VAL A 239 28.02 -4.49 6.31
C VAL A 239 27.66 -5.95 6.16
N ARG A 240 27.82 -6.50 4.95
CA ARG A 240 27.87 -7.95 4.77
C ARG A 240 29.33 -8.36 4.69
N PHE A 241 29.68 -9.49 5.31
CA PHE A 241 31.08 -9.95 5.40
C PHE A 241 31.46 -10.95 4.31
N ASP A 242 30.47 -11.51 3.60
CA ASP A 242 30.69 -12.48 2.54
C ASP A 242 29.79 -12.20 1.32
N PRO A 243 30.28 -11.45 0.32
CA PRO A 243 31.54 -10.69 0.30
C PRO A 243 31.47 -9.40 1.15
N LEU A 244 32.64 -8.82 1.51
CA LEU A 244 32.70 -7.55 2.24
C LEU A 244 32.10 -6.39 1.42
N ILE A 245 30.90 -5.95 1.77
CA ILE A 245 30.21 -4.84 1.10
C ILE A 245 29.54 -3.91 2.10
N TYR A 246 29.50 -2.62 1.74
CA TYR A 246 28.89 -1.55 2.52
C TYR A 246 27.70 -1.01 1.74
N LEU A 247 26.50 -1.15 2.28
CA LEU A 247 25.26 -0.71 1.63
C LEU A 247 24.59 0.38 2.47
N SER A 248 24.12 1.45 1.81
CA SER A 248 23.27 2.43 2.45
C SER A 248 21.89 1.83 2.72
N VAL A 249 21.36 2.05 3.93
CA VAL A 249 20.00 1.68 4.30
C VAL A 249 18.99 2.64 3.67
N THR A 250 19.27 3.95 3.72
CA THR A 250 18.38 5.01 3.22
C THR A 250 18.42 5.20 1.72
N LYS A 251 19.39 4.61 1.02
CA LYS A 251 19.62 4.76 -0.43
C LYS A 251 19.75 6.23 -0.85
N GLU A 252 20.19 7.12 0.04
CA GLU A 252 20.40 8.53 -0.31
C GLU A 252 21.42 8.65 -1.45
N LEU A 253 21.29 9.69 -2.30
CA LEU A 253 22.10 9.81 -3.53
C LEU A 253 23.61 9.70 -3.27
N SER A 254 24.11 10.35 -2.23
CA SER A 254 25.51 10.23 -1.82
C SER A 254 25.87 8.79 -1.46
N GLY A 255 25.02 8.10 -0.69
CA GLY A 255 25.18 6.70 -0.28
C GLY A 255 25.23 5.75 -1.47
N LEU A 256 24.34 5.93 -2.46
CA LEU A 256 24.34 5.17 -3.72
C LEU A 256 25.65 5.34 -4.49
N VAL A 257 26.16 6.57 -4.56
CA VAL A 257 27.48 6.85 -5.18
C VAL A 257 28.60 6.17 -4.40
N GLY A 258 28.61 6.28 -3.06
CA GLY A 258 29.68 5.71 -2.24
C GLY A 258 29.71 4.18 -2.23
N GLN A 259 28.55 3.51 -2.23
CA GLN A 259 28.48 2.05 -2.33
C GLN A 259 28.87 1.54 -3.72
N ALA A 260 28.61 2.33 -4.77
CA ALA A 260 28.92 1.98 -6.16
C ALA A 260 30.35 2.35 -6.59
N ARG A 261 31.18 2.95 -5.73
CA ARG A 261 32.50 3.47 -6.13
C ARG A 261 33.44 2.42 -6.73
N GLY A 262 33.29 1.15 -6.34
CA GLY A 262 34.08 0.03 -6.88
C GLY A 262 33.76 -0.29 -8.34
N ASN A 263 32.60 0.16 -8.85
CA ASN A 263 32.14 -0.05 -10.22
C ASN A 263 32.78 0.92 -11.23
N ILE A 264 33.79 1.70 -10.82
CA ILE A 264 34.52 2.60 -11.72
C ILE A 264 35.19 1.83 -12.88
N ASN A 265 35.62 0.59 -12.61
CA ASN A 265 36.15 -0.34 -13.61
C ASN A 265 35.11 -1.47 -13.81
N GLY A 266 34.44 -1.51 -14.96
CA GLY A 266 33.43 -2.52 -15.28
C GLY A 266 32.02 -1.94 -15.50
N ASN A 267 31.02 -2.43 -14.76
CA ASN A 267 29.60 -2.00 -14.83
C ASN A 267 29.42 -0.54 -14.37
N THR A 268 29.93 0.41 -15.15
CA THR A 268 30.09 1.83 -14.78
C THR A 268 28.77 2.54 -14.56
N HIS A 269 27.68 2.08 -15.19
CA HIS A 269 26.35 2.67 -15.02
C HIS A 269 25.87 2.63 -13.56
N ILE A 270 26.26 1.61 -12.80
CA ILE A 270 25.91 1.49 -11.38
C ILE A 270 26.42 2.69 -10.57
N LEU A 271 27.59 3.24 -10.94
CA LEU A 271 28.16 4.45 -10.34
C LEU A 271 27.68 5.73 -11.03
N MET A 272 27.73 5.75 -12.36
CA MET A 272 27.49 6.98 -13.14
C MET A 272 26.05 7.46 -13.03
N THR A 273 25.07 6.56 -13.00
CA THR A 273 23.65 6.92 -12.90
C THR A 273 23.35 7.72 -11.62
N PRO A 274 23.60 7.22 -10.39
CA PRO A 274 23.36 8.00 -9.18
C PRO A 274 24.28 9.24 -9.06
N LEU A 275 25.50 9.16 -9.59
CA LEU A 275 26.45 10.29 -9.57
C LEU A 275 25.93 11.47 -10.42
N MET A 276 25.41 11.20 -11.62
CA MET A 276 24.83 12.23 -12.48
C MET A 276 23.64 12.93 -11.83
N VAL A 277 22.79 12.19 -11.11
CA VAL A 277 21.66 12.78 -10.38
C VAL A 277 22.13 13.60 -9.18
N LEU A 278 23.15 13.14 -8.45
CA LEU A 278 23.77 13.90 -7.36
C LEU A 278 24.38 15.22 -7.86
N LEU A 279 25.12 15.18 -8.97
CA LEU A 279 25.71 16.38 -9.61
C LEU A 279 24.64 17.32 -10.14
N PHE A 280 23.60 16.79 -10.79
CA PHE A 280 22.45 17.59 -11.23
C PHE A 280 21.78 18.29 -10.05
N THR A 281 21.64 17.60 -8.92
CA THR A 281 21.07 18.15 -7.68
C THR A 281 21.90 19.32 -7.16
N THR A 282 23.22 19.15 -7.02
CA THR A 282 24.11 20.21 -6.51
C THR A 282 24.20 21.41 -7.46
N ILE A 283 24.28 21.17 -8.78
CA ILE A 283 24.27 22.21 -9.81
C ILE A 283 22.96 23.00 -9.77
N SER A 284 21.81 22.34 -9.59
CA SER A 284 20.50 22.99 -9.56
C SER A 284 20.39 24.01 -8.42
N PHE A 285 20.77 23.62 -7.20
CA PHE A 285 20.81 24.53 -6.06
C PHE A 285 21.86 25.64 -6.23
N SER A 286 23.04 25.32 -6.79
CA SER A 286 24.08 26.31 -7.08
C SER A 286 23.63 27.36 -8.11
N LEU A 287 22.94 26.95 -9.17
CA LEU A 287 22.35 27.84 -10.17
C LEU A 287 21.27 28.75 -9.54
N LEU A 288 20.43 28.21 -8.65
CA LEU A 288 19.44 28.99 -7.92
C LEU A 288 20.11 30.05 -7.03
N ALA A 289 21.15 29.68 -6.28
CA ALA A 289 21.92 30.60 -5.45
C ALA A 289 22.56 31.73 -6.28
N ASN A 290 23.23 31.38 -7.37
CA ASN A 290 23.86 32.34 -8.29
C ASN A 290 22.82 33.24 -8.95
N GLY A 291 21.68 32.67 -9.35
CA GLY A 291 20.55 33.42 -9.91
C GLY A 291 20.00 34.44 -8.92
N LEU A 292 19.76 34.05 -7.67
CA LEU A 292 19.30 34.98 -6.63
C LEU A 292 20.33 36.08 -6.35
N LYS A 293 21.62 35.72 -6.25
CA LYS A 293 22.73 36.68 -6.10
C LYS A 293 22.74 37.72 -7.22
N ASN A 294 22.66 37.29 -8.48
CA ASN A 294 22.63 38.18 -9.65
C ASN A 294 21.40 39.09 -9.63
N ARG A 295 20.23 38.57 -9.22
CA ARG A 295 19.00 39.36 -9.08
C ARG A 295 19.15 40.45 -8.02
N PHE A 296 19.70 40.13 -6.86
CA PHE A 296 19.89 41.10 -5.79
C PHE A 296 20.89 42.19 -6.21
N GLN A 297 22.03 41.82 -6.80
CA GLN A 297 23.01 42.79 -7.33
C GLN A 297 22.43 43.71 -8.42
N ALA A 298 21.58 43.19 -9.31
CA ALA A 298 20.88 43.98 -10.32
C ALA A 298 19.90 45.00 -9.71
N ASN A 299 19.30 44.72 -8.55
CA ASN A 299 18.43 45.68 -7.86
C ASN A 299 19.25 46.83 -7.26
N TYR A 300 20.40 46.54 -6.64
CA TYR A 300 21.27 47.57 -6.05
C TYR A 300 21.87 48.51 -7.11
N SER A 301 22.28 47.98 -8.26
CA SER A 301 22.80 48.79 -9.38
C SER A 301 21.75 49.69 -10.04
N ARG A 302 20.45 49.39 -9.89
CA ARG A 302 19.33 50.23 -10.36
C ARG A 302 18.97 51.37 -9.41
N THR A 303 19.58 51.43 -8.23
CA THR A 303 19.39 52.48 -7.22
C THR A 303 20.69 53.28 -7.01
N PRO A 304 21.00 54.24 -7.90
CA PRO A 304 22.20 55.06 -7.79
C PRO A 304 21.90 56.24 -6.86
N TRP A 305 22.03 56.10 -5.55
CA TRP A 305 22.02 57.27 -4.66
C TRP A 305 23.32 57.51 -3.92
N ILE A 306 24.43 56.96 -4.42
CA ILE A 306 25.76 57.38 -3.99
C ILE A 306 26.68 57.43 -5.21
N GLN A 307 26.82 58.62 -5.83
CA GLN A 307 28.08 59.37 -5.91
C GLN A 307 27.93 60.69 -6.71
N THR A 308 28.48 61.75 -6.13
CA THR A 308 29.12 62.93 -6.78
C THR A 308 28.32 63.73 -7.83
N GLY A 309 27.81 64.90 -7.42
CA GLY A 309 27.95 66.15 -8.19
C GLY A 309 27.22 66.32 -9.54
N GLN A 310 26.46 65.35 -10.05
CA GLN A 310 25.60 65.57 -11.22
C GLN A 310 24.16 65.15 -10.94
N THR A 311 23.31 66.14 -10.72
CA THR A 311 21.87 65.97 -10.58
C THR A 311 21.27 65.52 -11.92
N GLN A 312 20.93 64.24 -12.06
CA GLN A 312 20.01 63.83 -13.12
C GLN A 312 18.62 64.40 -12.81
N ARG A 313 18.02 65.11 -13.78
CA ARG A 313 16.62 65.56 -13.71
C ARG A 313 15.70 64.34 -13.66
N ILE A 314 15.33 63.91 -12.47
CA ILE A 314 14.25 62.95 -12.26
C ILE A 314 12.94 63.69 -12.56
N LYS A 315 12.23 63.32 -13.63
CA LYS A 315 10.83 63.71 -13.78
C LYS A 315 10.02 62.99 -12.69
N PRO A 316 9.36 63.69 -11.76
CA PRO A 316 8.53 63.04 -10.77
C PRO A 316 7.37 62.34 -11.49
N ILE A 317 7.25 61.03 -11.32
CA ILE A 317 6.04 60.31 -11.71
C ILE A 317 4.98 60.69 -10.69
N ARG A 318 4.19 61.74 -10.98
CA ARG A 318 2.98 62.05 -10.21
C ARG A 318 2.11 60.80 -10.21
N LYS A 319 1.89 60.23 -9.03
CA LYS A 319 0.92 59.15 -8.82
C LYS A 319 -0.46 59.74 -9.13
N GLN A 320 -0.99 59.49 -10.32
CA GLN A 320 -2.34 59.93 -10.70
C GLN A 320 -3.36 59.17 -9.83
N LEU A 321 -3.85 59.85 -8.79
CA LEU A 321 -5.02 59.46 -7.99
C LEU A 321 -6.28 59.57 -8.85
N ASN A 322 -6.49 58.62 -9.78
CA ASN A 322 -7.79 58.25 -10.37
C ASN A 322 -7.72 57.24 -11.55
N GLN A 323 -6.57 56.65 -11.86
CA GLN A 323 -6.58 55.52 -12.80
C GLN A 323 -7.18 54.29 -12.12
N LYS A 324 -8.34 53.83 -12.60
CA LYS A 324 -8.86 52.48 -12.33
C LYS A 324 -7.69 51.51 -12.45
N ARG A 325 -7.38 50.78 -11.36
CA ARG A 325 -6.34 49.74 -11.34
C ARG A 325 -6.55 48.85 -12.58
N LYS A 326 -5.77 49.05 -13.65
CA LYS A 326 -5.63 48.03 -14.69
C LYS A 326 -5.19 46.79 -13.93
N ARG A 327 -5.99 45.70 -13.99
CA ARG A 327 -5.62 44.39 -13.44
C ARG A 327 -4.20 44.12 -13.92
N LEU A 328 -3.22 44.25 -13.03
CA LEU A 328 -1.84 43.93 -13.36
C LEU A 328 -1.85 42.43 -13.65
N LEU A 329 -1.76 42.07 -14.93
CA LEU A 329 -1.36 40.74 -15.34
C LEU A 329 -0.12 40.38 -14.49
N PRO A 330 -0.09 39.18 -13.87
CA PRO A 330 1.05 38.80 -13.04
C PRO A 330 2.32 38.93 -13.88
N LYS A 331 3.38 39.54 -13.33
CA LYS A 331 4.71 39.56 -13.97
C LYS A 331 5.05 38.12 -14.40
N GLY A 332 5.73 37.92 -15.53
CA GLY A 332 6.01 36.59 -16.09
C GLY A 332 6.54 35.57 -15.08
N GLU A 333 7.32 36.02 -14.08
CA GLU A 333 7.78 35.20 -12.94
C GLU A 333 6.65 34.59 -12.10
N ARG A 334 5.56 35.33 -11.84
CA ARG A 334 4.40 34.84 -11.08
C ARG A 334 3.56 33.86 -11.89
N LEU A 335 3.48 34.04 -13.21
CA LEU A 335 2.82 33.10 -14.11
C LEU A 335 3.62 31.78 -14.20
N ALA A 336 4.95 31.87 -14.34
CA ALA A 336 5.83 30.70 -14.35
C ALA A 336 5.75 29.90 -13.03
N PHE A 337 5.74 30.60 -11.89
CA PHE A 337 5.57 29.96 -10.58
C PHE A 337 4.19 29.30 -10.44
N ALA A 338 3.11 29.98 -10.84
CA ALA A 338 1.77 29.41 -10.80
C ALA A 338 1.62 28.17 -11.70
N PHE A 339 2.24 28.21 -12.89
CA PHE A 339 2.29 27.07 -13.80
C PHE A 339 3.02 25.88 -13.17
N LEU A 340 4.19 26.10 -12.55
CA LEU A 340 4.93 25.07 -11.82
C LEU A 340 4.10 24.44 -10.70
N VAL A 341 3.38 25.25 -9.91
CA VAL A 341 2.50 24.76 -8.85
C VAL A 341 1.35 23.91 -9.41
N MET A 342 0.74 24.33 -10.53
CA MET A 342 -0.33 23.55 -11.17
C MET A 342 0.19 22.21 -11.70
N VAL A 343 1.38 22.19 -12.33
CA VAL A 343 2.01 20.95 -12.79
C VAL A 343 2.32 20.03 -11.62
N PHE A 344 2.83 20.58 -10.51
CA PHE A 344 3.13 19.83 -9.29
C PHE A 344 1.87 19.18 -8.69
N ILE A 345 0.78 19.94 -8.57
CA ILE A 345 -0.51 19.43 -8.07
C ILE A 345 -1.06 18.37 -9.02
N GLY A 346 -1.07 18.64 -10.32
CA GLY A 346 -1.60 17.70 -11.32
C GLY A 346 -0.86 16.37 -11.33
N ALA A 347 0.47 16.42 -11.28
CA ALA A 347 1.29 15.21 -11.23
C ALA A 347 1.13 14.46 -9.89
N GLY A 348 0.99 15.16 -8.76
CA GLY A 348 0.69 14.52 -7.47
C GLY A 348 -0.65 13.80 -7.43
N VAL A 349 -1.69 14.42 -8.01
CA VAL A 349 -3.02 13.79 -8.14
C VAL A 349 -2.95 12.56 -9.06
N TYR A 350 -2.23 12.65 -10.18
CA TYR A 350 -2.04 11.52 -11.09
C TYR A 350 -1.40 10.33 -10.37
N VAL A 351 -0.30 10.57 -9.66
CA VAL A 351 0.47 9.55 -8.93
C VAL A 351 -0.37 8.84 -7.86
N ILE A 352 -1.16 9.58 -7.09
CA ILE A 352 -2.07 9.00 -6.10
C ILE A 352 -3.16 8.17 -6.79
N ALA A 353 -3.70 8.67 -7.90
CA ALA A 353 -4.78 7.99 -8.63
C ALA A 353 -4.32 6.72 -9.37
N THR A 354 -3.02 6.57 -9.66
CA THR A 354 -2.48 5.38 -10.34
C THR A 354 -1.99 4.31 -9.36
N LYS A 355 -1.48 4.65 -8.18
CA LYS A 355 -0.90 3.68 -7.24
C LYS A 355 -1.84 2.55 -6.81
N ASP A 356 -3.11 2.86 -6.52
CA ASP A 356 -4.09 1.85 -6.08
C ASP A 356 -4.58 0.93 -7.21
N LYS A 357 -4.22 1.22 -8.48
CA LYS A 357 -4.65 0.41 -9.63
C LYS A 357 -3.76 -0.81 -9.88
N ASP A 358 -2.52 -0.82 -9.40
CA ASP A 358 -1.52 -1.86 -9.72
C ASP A 358 -1.34 -2.93 -8.63
N VAL A 359 -2.21 -2.94 -7.61
CA VAL A 359 -2.21 -3.92 -6.52
C VAL A 359 -3.34 -4.93 -6.71
N GLY A 360 -2.98 -6.21 -6.66
CA GLY A 360 -3.87 -7.36 -6.85
C GLY A 360 -4.12 -7.74 -8.30
N VAL A 361 -4.87 -8.82 -8.51
CA VAL A 361 -5.28 -9.28 -9.84
C VAL A 361 -6.33 -8.34 -10.42
N LYS A 362 -6.18 -7.98 -11.70
CA LYS A 362 -7.08 -7.06 -12.38
C LYS A 362 -8.33 -7.78 -12.86
N ASN A 363 -9.49 -7.40 -12.34
CA ASN A 363 -10.81 -7.75 -12.87
C ASN A 363 -11.40 -6.60 -13.69
N ASP A 364 -11.86 -6.91 -14.89
CA ASP A 364 -12.43 -5.96 -15.84
C ASP A 364 -13.97 -6.03 -15.94
N SER A 365 -14.62 -6.68 -14.98
CA SER A 365 -16.07 -6.74 -14.83
C SER A 365 -16.51 -6.18 -13.48
N LYS A 366 -17.75 -5.69 -13.36
CA LYS A 366 -18.33 -5.32 -12.06
C LYS A 366 -19.85 -5.43 -12.06
N ALA A 367 -20.41 -5.96 -10.97
CA ALA A 367 -21.85 -6.09 -10.78
C ALA A 367 -22.38 -5.27 -9.59
N TYR A 368 -23.65 -4.90 -9.70
CA TYR A 368 -24.50 -4.42 -8.61
C TYR A 368 -25.83 -5.18 -8.70
N TYR A 369 -26.32 -5.69 -7.58
CA TYR A 369 -27.52 -6.53 -7.52
C TYR A 369 -28.65 -5.81 -6.79
N ASP A 370 -29.80 -5.73 -7.43
CA ASP A 370 -31.08 -5.37 -6.82
C ASP A 370 -32.06 -6.53 -7.02
N MET A 371 -32.32 -7.28 -5.95
CA MET A 371 -33.05 -8.54 -6.01
C MET A 371 -34.34 -8.45 -5.20
N HIS A 372 -35.40 -9.06 -5.74
CA HIS A 372 -36.64 -9.33 -5.02
C HIS A 372 -36.81 -10.83 -4.89
N VAL A 373 -36.96 -11.35 -3.67
CA VAL A 373 -37.11 -12.78 -3.39
C VAL A 373 -38.34 -13.03 -2.51
N GLU A 374 -39.21 -13.93 -2.95
CA GLU A 374 -40.39 -14.36 -2.19
C GLU A 374 -40.38 -15.89 -2.01
N MET A 375 -40.52 -16.36 -0.77
CA MET A 375 -40.73 -17.78 -0.48
C MET A 375 -42.23 -18.06 -0.30
N ASP A 376 -42.78 -18.96 -1.09
CA ASP A 376 -44.18 -19.39 -0.96
C ASP A 376 -44.38 -20.39 0.20
N ALA A 377 -45.64 -20.69 0.53
CA ALA A 377 -45.98 -21.64 1.61
C ALA A 377 -45.53 -23.10 1.34
N LYS A 378 -45.09 -23.42 0.13
CA LYS A 378 -44.55 -24.73 -0.26
C LYS A 378 -43.02 -24.77 -0.22
N GLY A 379 -42.36 -23.65 0.06
CA GLY A 379 -40.90 -23.51 0.05
C GLY A 379 -40.31 -23.33 -1.36
N VAL A 380 -41.09 -22.82 -2.30
CA VAL A 380 -40.62 -22.38 -3.62
C VAL A 380 -40.19 -20.92 -3.53
N PHE A 381 -39.01 -20.62 -4.07
CA PHE A 381 -38.44 -19.28 -4.10
C PHE A 381 -38.67 -18.65 -5.45
N HIS A 382 -39.41 -17.55 -5.49
CA HIS A 382 -39.61 -16.71 -6.67
C HIS A 382 -38.70 -15.50 -6.59
N THR A 383 -37.80 -15.37 -7.57
CA THR A 383 -36.78 -14.32 -7.56
C THR A 383 -36.80 -13.51 -8.83
N THR A 384 -36.72 -12.19 -8.67
CA THR A 384 -36.37 -11.24 -9.73
C THR A 384 -35.01 -10.61 -9.40
N ALA A 385 -33.98 -10.90 -10.20
CA ALA A 385 -32.65 -10.33 -10.04
C ALA A 385 -32.41 -9.25 -11.11
N ASN A 386 -32.32 -7.99 -10.68
CA ASN A 386 -31.91 -6.86 -11.52
C ASN A 386 -30.42 -6.58 -11.30
N ILE A 387 -29.59 -6.94 -12.28
CA ILE A 387 -28.14 -6.90 -12.20
C ILE A 387 -27.62 -5.78 -13.11
N GLN A 388 -27.04 -4.74 -12.51
CA GLN A 388 -26.37 -3.70 -13.26
C GLN A 388 -24.89 -4.06 -13.42
N ILE A 389 -24.50 -4.38 -14.66
CA ILE A 389 -23.16 -4.84 -15.00
C ILE A 389 -22.39 -3.72 -15.68
N LYS A 390 -21.12 -3.57 -15.36
CA LYS A 390 -20.23 -2.60 -15.98
C LYS A 390 -19.05 -3.34 -16.62
N ASN A 391 -18.88 -3.15 -17.93
CA ASN A 391 -17.66 -3.50 -18.63
C ASN A 391 -16.59 -2.46 -18.29
N ILE A 392 -15.45 -2.89 -17.75
CA ILE A 392 -14.28 -2.05 -17.44
C ILE A 392 -13.14 -2.32 -18.46
N SER A 393 -13.20 -3.44 -19.19
CA SER A 393 -12.22 -3.81 -20.20
C SER A 393 -12.20 -2.84 -21.39
N ASP A 394 -11.17 -2.99 -22.22
CA ASP A 394 -11.11 -2.36 -23.54
C ASP A 394 -11.79 -3.21 -24.63
N ASP A 395 -12.26 -4.40 -24.28
CA ASP A 395 -12.90 -5.37 -25.16
C ASP A 395 -14.40 -5.08 -25.31
N ASN A 396 -14.96 -5.47 -26.45
CA ASN A 396 -16.40 -5.61 -26.59
C ASN A 396 -16.77 -7.05 -26.22
N TRP A 397 -17.74 -7.22 -25.33
CA TRP A 397 -18.24 -8.54 -24.96
C TRP A 397 -19.30 -9.01 -25.96
N GLU A 398 -19.26 -10.29 -26.31
CA GLU A 398 -20.28 -10.97 -27.13
C GLU A 398 -21.35 -11.64 -26.26
N ASP A 399 -21.02 -11.91 -25.00
CA ASP A 399 -21.87 -12.56 -24.02
C ASP A 399 -21.59 -12.06 -22.59
N ILE A 400 -22.49 -12.42 -21.66
CA ILE A 400 -22.30 -12.27 -20.22
C ILE A 400 -22.48 -13.64 -19.59
N THR A 401 -21.49 -14.06 -18.80
CA THR A 401 -21.47 -15.37 -18.17
C THR A 401 -21.70 -15.27 -16.67
N PHE A 402 -22.61 -16.09 -16.16
CA PHE A 402 -22.93 -16.21 -14.75
C PHE A 402 -22.77 -17.65 -14.27
N TYR A 403 -22.35 -17.78 -13.01
CA TYR A 403 -22.61 -18.97 -12.22
C TYR A 403 -24.07 -18.98 -11.76
N PHE A 404 -24.80 -20.04 -12.05
CA PHE A 404 -26.16 -20.28 -11.60
C PHE A 404 -26.29 -21.66 -10.97
N ILE A 405 -25.69 -21.77 -9.77
CA ILE A 405 -25.52 -23.02 -9.02
C ILE A 405 -26.82 -23.82 -8.79
N PRO A 406 -28.02 -23.21 -8.59
CA PRO A 406 -29.23 -24.01 -8.40
C PRO A 406 -29.51 -25.02 -9.52
N ASN A 407 -29.08 -24.73 -10.75
CA ASN A 407 -29.30 -25.62 -11.89
C ASN A 407 -28.33 -26.81 -11.95
N ALA A 408 -27.20 -26.79 -11.24
CA ALA A 408 -26.34 -27.97 -11.10
C ALA A 408 -26.98 -29.09 -10.27
N PHE A 409 -27.96 -28.77 -9.43
CA PHE A 409 -28.63 -29.72 -8.55
C PHE A 409 -29.99 -30.21 -9.08
N ILE A 410 -30.28 -30.04 -10.37
CA ILE A 410 -31.53 -30.58 -10.94
C ILE A 410 -31.55 -32.12 -10.88
N LYS A 411 -32.75 -32.69 -11.00
CA LYS A 411 -32.95 -34.14 -10.92
C LYS A 411 -32.03 -34.88 -11.90
N GLY A 412 -31.20 -35.78 -11.35
CA GLY A 412 -30.23 -36.58 -12.11
C GLY A 412 -28.78 -36.08 -12.02
N HIS A 413 -28.49 -35.07 -11.20
CA HIS A 413 -27.13 -34.62 -10.92
C HIS A 413 -26.24 -35.76 -10.35
N PRO A 414 -24.91 -35.71 -10.56
CA PRO A 414 -23.99 -36.77 -10.15
C PRO A 414 -23.51 -36.67 -8.69
N TYR A 415 -23.73 -35.53 -8.03
CA TYR A 415 -23.14 -35.21 -6.72
C TYR A 415 -23.73 -36.03 -5.57
N GLN A 416 -22.91 -36.85 -4.91
CA GLN A 416 -23.35 -37.76 -3.85
C GLN A 416 -23.61 -37.07 -2.51
N SER A 417 -22.98 -35.92 -2.29
CA SER A 417 -23.16 -35.13 -1.06
C SER A 417 -24.54 -34.47 -0.96
N VAL A 418 -25.27 -34.37 -2.08
CA VAL A 418 -26.60 -33.77 -2.17
C VAL A 418 -27.63 -34.88 -2.33
N LYS A 419 -28.51 -35.06 -1.35
CA LYS A 419 -29.51 -36.15 -1.38
C LYS A 419 -30.78 -35.77 -2.16
N GLY A 420 -31.17 -34.50 -2.11
CA GLY A 420 -32.34 -33.96 -2.80
C GLY A 420 -32.03 -33.44 -4.20
N TYR A 421 -32.97 -32.71 -4.80
CA TYR A 421 -32.75 -32.01 -6.06
C TYR A 421 -33.46 -30.66 -6.05
N SER A 422 -32.93 -29.73 -6.84
CA SER A 422 -33.58 -28.46 -7.16
C SER A 422 -34.55 -28.64 -8.33
N THR A 423 -35.58 -27.81 -8.34
CA THR A 423 -36.30 -27.47 -9.57
C THR A 423 -35.88 -26.07 -9.96
N VAL A 424 -35.75 -25.82 -11.26
CA VAL A 424 -35.38 -24.51 -11.81
C VAL A 424 -36.36 -24.20 -12.93
N GLN A 425 -37.02 -23.05 -12.83
CA GLN A 425 -37.86 -22.50 -13.87
C GLN A 425 -37.39 -21.08 -14.19
N MET A 426 -36.78 -20.89 -15.36
CA MET A 426 -36.46 -19.56 -15.89
C MET A 426 -37.72 -18.98 -16.55
N ASN A 427 -38.19 -17.84 -16.07
CA ASN A 427 -39.41 -17.20 -16.55
C ASN A 427 -39.11 -16.14 -17.60
N GLU A 428 -38.18 -15.25 -17.32
CA GLU A 428 -37.85 -14.12 -18.20
C GLU A 428 -36.37 -13.73 -18.04
N ILE A 429 -35.68 -13.49 -19.16
CA ILE A 429 -34.34 -12.90 -19.17
C ILE A 429 -34.33 -11.72 -20.15
N MET A 430 -34.08 -10.53 -19.62
CA MET A 430 -33.98 -9.31 -20.42
C MET A 430 -32.61 -8.66 -20.26
N ILE A 431 -32.15 -8.04 -21.33
CA ILE A 431 -30.95 -7.21 -21.35
C ILE A 431 -31.29 -5.82 -21.91
N ASN A 432 -31.05 -4.78 -21.12
CA ASN A 432 -31.42 -3.38 -21.38
C ASN A 432 -32.89 -3.16 -21.79
N GLY A 433 -33.79 -4.03 -21.34
CA GLY A 433 -35.22 -3.96 -21.64
C GLY A 433 -35.67 -4.79 -22.84
N ASP A 434 -34.74 -5.41 -23.58
CA ASP A 434 -35.05 -6.32 -24.69
C ASP A 434 -34.93 -7.78 -24.21
N GLN A 435 -35.76 -8.68 -24.76
CA GLN A 435 -35.66 -10.11 -24.50
C GLN A 435 -34.29 -10.65 -24.97
N ALA A 436 -33.58 -11.34 -24.09
CA ALA A 436 -32.26 -11.88 -24.40
C ALA A 436 -32.33 -13.35 -24.84
N THR A 437 -31.41 -13.76 -25.72
CA THR A 437 -31.12 -15.18 -25.98
C THR A 437 -30.13 -15.67 -24.94
N TYR A 438 -30.37 -16.84 -24.38
CA TYR A 438 -29.51 -17.43 -23.35
C TYR A 438 -29.36 -18.93 -23.53
N SER A 439 -28.29 -19.48 -22.95
CA SER A 439 -28.12 -20.91 -22.71
C SER A 439 -27.89 -21.13 -21.21
N LEU A 440 -28.51 -22.17 -20.67
CA LEU A 440 -28.29 -22.63 -19.30
C LEU A 440 -27.94 -24.11 -19.37
N ASP A 441 -26.67 -24.43 -19.15
CA ASP A 441 -26.16 -25.80 -19.10
C ASP A 441 -25.40 -26.00 -17.79
N ASN A 442 -25.74 -27.04 -17.03
CA ASN A 442 -25.29 -27.22 -15.65
C ASN A 442 -25.45 -25.92 -14.83
N ASP A 443 -24.39 -25.35 -14.25
CA ASP A 443 -24.42 -24.05 -13.58
C ASP A 443 -23.99 -22.86 -14.47
N ASN A 444 -23.79 -23.08 -15.76
CA ASN A 444 -23.31 -22.07 -16.69
C ASN A 444 -24.47 -21.36 -17.40
N LEU A 445 -24.77 -20.14 -16.96
CA LEU A 445 -25.77 -19.27 -17.58
C LEU A 445 -25.06 -18.23 -18.47
N ILE A 446 -25.19 -18.38 -19.78
CA ILE A 446 -24.61 -17.47 -20.77
C ILE A 446 -25.74 -16.67 -21.44
N ILE A 447 -25.63 -15.35 -21.40
CA ILE A 447 -26.59 -14.43 -22.03
C ILE A 447 -25.90 -13.74 -23.20
N SER A 448 -26.41 -13.95 -24.41
CA SER A 448 -25.86 -13.33 -25.62
C SER A 448 -26.14 -11.82 -25.64
N ILE A 449 -25.13 -11.04 -26.03
CA ILE A 449 -25.22 -9.59 -26.15
C ILE A 449 -25.50 -9.22 -27.62
N PRO A 450 -26.58 -8.45 -27.91
CA PRO A 450 -26.79 -7.90 -29.25
C PRO A 450 -25.59 -7.05 -29.72
N SER A 451 -25.29 -7.07 -31.02
CA SER A 451 -24.11 -6.46 -31.68
C SER A 451 -23.90 -4.95 -31.44
N SER A 452 -24.84 -4.28 -30.75
CA SER A 452 -24.85 -2.84 -30.47
C SER A 452 -24.22 -2.43 -29.13
N MET A 453 -23.50 -3.31 -28.44
CA MET A 453 -22.97 -3.04 -27.09
C MET A 453 -21.45 -2.87 -27.07
N GLN A 454 -21.01 -1.74 -26.51
CA GLN A 454 -19.66 -1.21 -26.66
C GLN A 454 -18.89 -1.27 -25.34
N LYS A 455 -17.57 -1.39 -25.42
CA LYS A 455 -16.62 -1.22 -24.32
C LYS A 455 -16.98 -0.06 -23.38
N LYS A 456 -16.73 -0.24 -22.09
CA LYS A 456 -16.91 0.78 -21.03
C LYS A 456 -18.35 1.26 -20.79
N LYS A 457 -19.36 0.52 -21.26
CA LYS A 457 -20.79 0.79 -20.97
C LYS A 457 -21.29 -0.01 -19.77
N LYS A 458 -22.45 0.43 -19.27
CA LYS A 458 -23.26 -0.29 -18.29
C LYS A 458 -24.37 -1.04 -19.00
N HIS A 459 -24.67 -2.23 -18.53
CA HIS A 459 -25.73 -3.10 -19.02
C HIS A 459 -26.65 -3.46 -17.87
N GLN A 460 -27.95 -3.46 -18.11
CA GLN A 460 -28.94 -3.89 -17.14
C GLN A 460 -29.45 -5.26 -17.55
N VAL A 461 -29.20 -6.27 -16.73
CA VAL A 461 -29.72 -7.62 -16.93
C VAL A 461 -30.84 -7.85 -15.91
N LYS A 462 -31.99 -8.35 -16.35
CA LYS A 462 -33.07 -8.79 -15.46
C LYS A 462 -33.29 -10.28 -15.68
N ILE A 463 -33.29 -11.05 -14.59
CA ILE A 463 -33.49 -12.50 -14.61
C ILE A 463 -34.62 -12.82 -13.62
N GLU A 464 -35.73 -13.34 -14.12
CA GLU A 464 -36.84 -13.85 -13.31
C GLU A 464 -36.85 -15.36 -13.33
N TYR A 465 -36.87 -15.97 -12.15
CA TYR A 465 -36.80 -17.42 -12.02
C TYR A 465 -37.47 -17.92 -10.74
N ALA A 466 -37.82 -19.21 -10.72
CA ALA A 466 -38.30 -19.90 -9.54
C ALA A 466 -37.45 -21.14 -9.26
N ILE A 467 -37.09 -21.36 -7.99
CA ILE A 467 -36.34 -22.55 -7.56
C ILE A 467 -36.94 -23.24 -6.34
N THR A 468 -36.70 -24.55 -6.24
CA THR A 468 -36.76 -25.27 -4.96
C THR A 468 -35.36 -25.62 -4.49
N ILE A 469 -35.20 -25.76 -3.18
CA ILE A 469 -33.92 -26.08 -2.53
C ILE A 469 -33.84 -27.60 -2.31
N PRO A 470 -32.69 -28.26 -2.59
CA PRO A 470 -32.56 -29.69 -2.39
C PRO A 470 -32.53 -30.02 -0.90
N ASN A 471 -33.18 -31.11 -0.51
CA ASN A 471 -33.10 -31.64 0.86
C ASN A 471 -31.69 -32.17 1.14
N GLU A 472 -31.15 -31.86 2.32
CA GLU A 472 -29.81 -32.33 2.75
C GLU A 472 -28.74 -32.10 1.67
N GLY A 473 -28.66 -30.86 1.19
CA GLY A 473 -27.59 -30.39 0.31
C GLY A 473 -26.36 -29.94 1.10
N VAL A 474 -25.33 -29.48 0.37
CA VAL A 474 -24.08 -28.98 1.00
C VAL A 474 -24.20 -27.49 1.31
N ARG A 475 -24.20 -26.62 0.30
CA ARG A 475 -24.27 -25.16 0.47
C ARG A 475 -25.68 -24.61 0.29
N LEU A 476 -26.33 -25.04 -0.80
CA LEU A 476 -27.75 -24.79 -1.07
C LEU A 476 -28.53 -25.97 -0.48
N SER A 477 -29.13 -25.81 0.71
CA SER A 477 -29.74 -26.93 1.44
C SER A 477 -31.04 -26.58 2.14
N LYS A 478 -31.96 -27.54 2.16
CA LYS A 478 -33.12 -27.57 3.05
C LYS A 478 -32.89 -28.60 4.15
N GLU A 479 -32.83 -28.13 5.39
CA GLU A 479 -32.66 -28.94 6.61
C GLU A 479 -33.95 -28.90 7.45
N LYS A 480 -34.76 -29.97 7.37
CA LYS A 480 -36.11 -30.02 7.95
C LYS A 480 -36.96 -28.83 7.44
N GLU A 481 -37.24 -27.85 8.30
CA GLU A 481 -38.02 -26.64 8.00
C GLU A 481 -37.12 -25.44 7.64
N ASN A 482 -35.80 -25.53 7.82
CA ASN A 482 -34.85 -24.44 7.57
C ASN A 482 -34.32 -24.48 6.14
N TYR A 483 -34.03 -23.32 5.57
CA TYR A 483 -33.50 -23.17 4.22
C TYR A 483 -32.21 -22.34 4.26
N TYR A 484 -31.16 -22.86 3.65
CA TYR A 484 -29.85 -22.23 3.52
C TYR A 484 -29.56 -21.96 2.05
N LEU A 485 -29.56 -20.67 1.70
CA LEU A 485 -29.45 -20.18 0.34
C LEU A 485 -28.06 -19.58 0.15
N ALA A 486 -27.10 -20.46 -0.15
CA ALA A 486 -25.80 -20.07 -0.68
C ALA A 486 -25.83 -20.11 -2.21
N HIS A 487 -25.22 -19.12 -2.86
CA HIS A 487 -25.06 -19.06 -4.32
C HIS A 487 -26.37 -19.27 -5.12
N TRP A 488 -27.50 -18.85 -4.54
CA TRP A 488 -28.87 -19.06 -5.05
C TRP A 488 -29.27 -18.11 -6.19
N TYR A 489 -28.40 -17.16 -6.53
CA TYR A 489 -28.61 -16.10 -7.50
C TYR A 489 -27.63 -16.19 -8.66
N PRO A 490 -27.93 -15.61 -9.84
CA PRO A 490 -26.99 -15.55 -10.96
C PRO A 490 -25.78 -14.69 -10.58
N MET A 491 -24.63 -15.32 -10.33
CA MET A 491 -23.41 -14.64 -9.88
C MET A 491 -22.52 -14.36 -11.09
N LEU A 492 -22.25 -13.08 -11.36
CA LEU A 492 -21.40 -12.66 -12.47
C LEU A 492 -19.98 -13.23 -12.31
N ALA A 493 -19.53 -14.01 -13.29
CA ALA A 493 -18.15 -14.48 -13.39
C ALA A 493 -17.21 -13.28 -13.58
N THR A 494 -15.97 -13.35 -13.09
CA THR A 494 -15.00 -12.28 -13.38
C THR A 494 -14.58 -12.29 -14.86
N TYR A 495 -14.15 -11.14 -15.38
CA TYR A 495 -13.58 -11.04 -16.72
C TYR A 495 -12.13 -10.61 -16.61
N GLN A 496 -11.22 -11.52 -16.91
CA GLN A 496 -9.77 -11.34 -16.74
C GLN A 496 -9.05 -11.82 -18.00
N ASN A 497 -8.01 -11.09 -18.42
CA ASN A 497 -7.17 -11.46 -19.57
C ASN A 497 -7.95 -11.76 -20.87
N GLY A 498 -9.05 -11.04 -21.12
CA GLY A 498 -9.83 -11.16 -22.35
C GLY A 498 -10.80 -12.34 -22.39
N LYS A 499 -11.09 -12.98 -21.25
CA LYS A 499 -12.06 -14.07 -21.13
C LYS A 499 -12.84 -14.03 -19.81
N TRP A 500 -14.02 -14.64 -19.78
CA TRP A 500 -14.74 -14.93 -18.54
C TRP A 500 -14.02 -16.04 -17.77
N ASN A 501 -13.85 -15.87 -16.46
CA ASN A 501 -13.35 -16.91 -15.57
C ASN A 501 -14.53 -17.70 -15.03
N LYS A 502 -14.85 -18.81 -15.71
CA LYS A 502 -15.96 -19.70 -15.40
C LYS A 502 -15.51 -21.14 -15.51
N GLU A 503 -15.58 -21.85 -14.39
CA GLU A 503 -15.36 -23.30 -14.28
C GLU A 503 -16.65 -23.96 -13.82
N ASP A 504 -16.87 -25.23 -14.15
CA ASP A 504 -18.09 -25.96 -13.79
C ASP A 504 -18.16 -26.24 -12.30
N TYR A 505 -19.38 -26.27 -11.77
CA TYR A 505 -19.59 -26.69 -10.38
C TYR A 505 -19.12 -28.14 -10.17
N ASP A 506 -18.33 -28.34 -9.12
CA ASP A 506 -17.96 -29.64 -8.60
C ASP A 506 -18.19 -29.70 -7.08
N ASP A 507 -18.37 -30.92 -6.58
CA ASP A 507 -18.69 -31.21 -5.19
C ASP A 507 -17.42 -31.27 -4.33
N GLY A 508 -17.45 -30.59 -3.18
CA GLY A 508 -16.43 -30.71 -2.12
C GLY A 508 -15.56 -29.48 -1.85
N MET A 509 -15.44 -28.50 -2.77
CA MET A 509 -14.62 -27.27 -2.60
C MET A 509 -15.28 -26.05 -3.28
N GLU A 510 -14.75 -24.83 -3.14
CA GLU A 510 -15.28 -23.62 -3.81
C GLU A 510 -14.87 -23.55 -5.30
N THR A 511 -15.83 -23.71 -6.20
CA THR A 511 -15.61 -23.79 -7.66
C THR A 511 -16.00 -22.53 -8.42
N PHE A 512 -16.25 -21.41 -7.73
CA PHE A 512 -16.70 -20.16 -8.33
C PHE A 512 -15.65 -19.06 -8.26
N HIS A 513 -15.76 -18.09 -9.18
CA HIS A 513 -14.93 -16.90 -9.17
C HIS A 513 -15.74 -15.64 -9.48
N THR A 514 -16.06 -14.91 -8.41
CA THR A 514 -16.82 -13.65 -8.44
C THR A 514 -15.94 -12.50 -7.95
N ASP A 515 -16.40 -11.25 -8.11
CA ASP A 515 -15.77 -10.05 -7.52
C ASP A 515 -16.66 -9.48 -6.40
N PHE A 516 -16.09 -8.56 -5.61
CA PHE A 516 -16.84 -7.81 -4.61
C PHE A 516 -18.00 -7.02 -5.24
N ALA A 517 -19.21 -7.33 -4.77
CA ALA A 517 -20.43 -6.68 -5.23
C ALA A 517 -21.18 -5.97 -4.10
N ASN A 518 -22.14 -5.13 -4.47
CA ASN A 518 -23.10 -4.59 -3.54
C ASN A 518 -24.48 -5.19 -3.85
N PHE A 519 -25.24 -5.43 -2.79
CA PHE A 519 -26.53 -6.09 -2.86
C PHE A 519 -27.58 -5.23 -2.16
N GLU A 520 -28.73 -5.13 -2.82
CA GLU A 520 -29.97 -4.60 -2.28
C GLU A 520 -31.02 -5.68 -2.47
N VAL A 521 -31.53 -6.24 -1.38
CA VAL A 521 -32.43 -7.39 -1.44
C VAL A 521 -33.72 -7.06 -0.71
N THR A 522 -34.84 -7.15 -1.43
CA THR A 522 -36.17 -7.05 -0.87
C THR A 522 -36.72 -8.46 -0.74
N TYR A 523 -37.08 -8.87 0.47
CA TYR A 523 -37.50 -10.24 0.74
C TYR A 523 -38.93 -10.29 1.26
N LYS A 524 -39.59 -11.43 1.04
CA LYS A 524 -40.86 -11.80 1.64
C LYS A 524 -40.87 -13.31 1.94
N ILE A 525 -41.14 -13.68 3.17
CA ILE A 525 -41.14 -15.06 3.66
C ILE A 525 -42.44 -15.31 4.46
N PRO A 526 -42.88 -16.57 4.63
CA PRO A 526 -44.06 -16.90 5.44
C PRO A 526 -43.86 -16.50 6.92
N GLU A 527 -44.98 -16.21 7.61
CA GLU A 527 -44.96 -15.93 9.04
C GLU A 527 -44.40 -17.10 9.86
N GLY A 528 -43.71 -16.78 10.96
CA GLY A 528 -43.03 -17.76 11.83
C GLY A 528 -41.61 -18.12 11.40
N TYR A 529 -41.13 -17.59 10.27
CA TYR A 529 -39.73 -17.68 9.86
C TYR A 529 -38.95 -16.41 10.21
N SER A 530 -37.65 -16.58 10.45
CA SER A 530 -36.69 -15.49 10.61
C SER A 530 -35.64 -15.56 9.51
N LEU A 531 -35.17 -14.38 9.07
CA LEU A 531 -34.15 -14.24 8.05
C LEU A 531 -32.81 -13.84 8.68
N ILE A 532 -31.76 -14.57 8.30
CA ILE A 532 -30.35 -14.29 8.59
C ILE A 532 -29.67 -13.99 7.26
N SER A 533 -28.83 -12.96 7.18
CA SER A 533 -28.14 -12.66 5.93
C SER A 533 -26.73 -12.09 6.11
N SER A 534 -26.00 -11.96 5.00
CA SER A 534 -24.71 -11.27 4.93
C SER A 534 -24.76 -9.77 5.28
N SER A 535 -25.91 -9.22 5.68
CA SER A 535 -26.09 -7.79 5.97
C SER A 535 -25.59 -7.39 7.35
N ASP A 536 -24.98 -6.21 7.46
CA ASP A 536 -24.61 -5.56 8.74
C ASP A 536 -25.81 -5.29 9.66
N LYS A 537 -27.02 -5.32 9.10
CA LYS A 537 -28.28 -5.08 9.78
C LYS A 537 -29.31 -6.02 9.21
N ASP A 538 -29.55 -7.09 9.93
CA ASP A 538 -30.67 -7.97 9.61
C ASP A 538 -32.00 -7.39 10.09
N PRO A 539 -33.10 -7.86 9.50
CA PRO A 539 -34.45 -7.54 9.94
C PRO A 539 -34.68 -7.99 11.39
N ARG A 540 -35.78 -7.51 12.00
CA ARG A 540 -36.19 -8.05 13.30
C ARG A 540 -36.57 -9.52 13.14
N ILE A 541 -36.38 -10.29 14.21
CA ILE A 541 -36.78 -11.70 14.28
C ILE A 541 -38.28 -11.78 13.99
N GLU A 542 -38.70 -12.78 13.21
CA GLU A 542 -40.09 -12.98 12.73
C GLU A 542 -40.65 -11.88 11.81
N GLU A 543 -39.83 -10.95 11.31
CA GLU A 543 -40.24 -9.97 10.30
C GLU A 543 -40.32 -10.63 8.92
N SER A 544 -41.55 -10.85 8.44
CA SER A 544 -41.85 -11.62 7.23
C SER A 544 -41.57 -10.90 5.92
N GLU A 545 -41.38 -9.58 5.92
CA GLU A 545 -41.02 -8.82 4.72
C GLU A 545 -40.10 -7.66 5.07
N GLY A 546 -39.20 -7.30 4.16
CA GLY A 546 -38.26 -6.22 4.43
C GLY A 546 -37.25 -5.99 3.34
N LYS A 547 -36.27 -5.14 3.66
CA LYS A 547 -35.22 -4.74 2.73
C LYS A 547 -33.86 -4.67 3.41
N ILE A 548 -32.90 -5.37 2.82
CA ILE A 548 -31.53 -5.53 3.32
C ILE A 548 -30.53 -4.99 2.31
N LYS A 549 -29.43 -4.43 2.81
CA LYS A 549 -28.38 -3.83 1.98
C LYS A 549 -27.01 -4.17 2.53
N VAL A 550 -26.14 -4.65 1.66
CA VAL A 550 -24.74 -4.90 1.98
C VAL A 550 -23.84 -4.44 0.83
N LYS A 551 -22.62 -4.03 1.15
CA LYS A 551 -21.67 -3.47 0.19
C LYS A 551 -20.33 -4.18 0.30
N LYS A 552 -19.68 -4.36 -0.86
CA LYS A 552 -18.35 -4.96 -1.01
C LYS A 552 -18.22 -6.32 -0.32
N VAL A 553 -19.10 -7.25 -0.65
CA VAL A 553 -19.04 -8.64 -0.18
C VAL A 553 -18.78 -9.60 -1.35
N ARG A 554 -18.19 -10.75 -1.05
CA ARG A 554 -17.81 -11.80 -2.03
C ARG A 554 -19.03 -12.51 -2.58
N ASP A 555 -19.97 -12.77 -1.68
CA ASP A 555 -21.18 -13.53 -1.89
C ASP A 555 -22.34 -12.90 -1.09
N PHE A 556 -23.53 -13.45 -1.28
CA PHE A 556 -24.71 -13.04 -0.53
C PHE A 556 -25.50 -14.26 -0.08
N PHE A 557 -25.43 -14.53 1.21
CA PHE A 557 -26.08 -15.66 1.86
C PHE A 557 -27.41 -15.25 2.50
N ILE A 558 -28.40 -16.14 2.43
CA ILE A 558 -29.64 -16.04 3.19
C ILE A 558 -29.88 -17.36 3.94
N GLY A 559 -30.08 -17.29 5.26
CA GLY A 559 -30.66 -18.36 6.05
C GLY A 559 -32.11 -18.02 6.42
N ILE A 560 -33.04 -18.90 6.10
CA ILE A 560 -34.44 -18.80 6.54
C ILE A 560 -34.66 -19.89 7.57
N VAL A 561 -34.76 -19.49 8.83
CA VAL A 561 -34.76 -20.39 9.97
C VAL A 561 -36.06 -20.28 10.76
N LYS A 562 -36.43 -21.39 11.39
CA LYS A 562 -37.63 -21.51 12.23
C LYS A 562 -37.25 -22.13 13.55
N ASP A 563 -37.85 -21.63 14.63
CA ASP A 563 -37.70 -22.15 15.99
C ASP A 563 -36.23 -22.35 16.44
N MET A 564 -35.37 -21.36 16.14
CA MET A 564 -33.97 -21.34 16.61
C MET A 564 -33.80 -20.39 17.80
N ASP A 565 -33.02 -20.83 18.79
CA ASP A 565 -32.57 -19.98 19.88
C ASP A 565 -31.48 -19.02 19.39
N ILE A 566 -31.50 -17.79 19.92
CA ILE A 566 -30.58 -16.73 19.55
C ILE A 566 -29.83 -16.27 20.80
N HIS A 567 -28.51 -16.31 20.71
CA HIS A 567 -27.63 -15.81 21.75
C HIS A 567 -26.69 -14.75 21.17
N GLU A 568 -26.37 -13.73 21.95
CA GLU A 568 -25.62 -12.57 21.45
C GLU A 568 -24.43 -12.24 22.35
N THR A 569 -23.37 -11.75 21.71
CA THR A 569 -22.22 -11.15 22.39
C THR A 569 -21.64 -10.02 21.52
N GLU A 570 -20.62 -9.33 22.03
CA GLU A 570 -20.00 -8.19 21.35
C GLU A 570 -18.47 -8.38 21.36
N ALA A 571 -17.86 -8.29 20.19
CA ALA A 571 -16.42 -8.26 20.00
C ALA A 571 -15.89 -6.81 20.04
N ASN A 572 -14.61 -6.59 19.73
CA ASN A 572 -14.02 -5.25 19.73
C ASN A 572 -14.73 -4.34 18.71
N ASP A 573 -14.58 -3.02 18.89
CA ASP A 573 -15.20 -1.98 18.05
C ASP A 573 -16.74 -2.01 17.97
N GLY A 574 -17.41 -2.74 18.86
CA GLY A 574 -18.87 -2.83 18.91
C GLY A 574 -19.46 -3.75 17.84
N VAL A 575 -18.69 -4.72 17.35
CA VAL A 575 -19.18 -5.72 16.38
C VAL A 575 -20.04 -6.75 17.11
N LYS A 576 -21.31 -6.86 16.71
CA LYS A 576 -22.27 -7.79 17.29
C LYS A 576 -22.05 -9.20 16.74
N ILE A 577 -21.98 -10.20 17.60
CA ILE A 577 -21.98 -11.61 17.21
C ILE A 577 -23.30 -12.24 17.64
N ARG A 578 -24.04 -12.84 16.71
CA ARG A 578 -25.26 -13.59 17.02
C ARG A 578 -25.05 -15.06 16.67
N LEU A 579 -25.42 -15.93 17.59
CA LEU A 579 -25.38 -17.37 17.43
C LEU A 579 -26.82 -17.89 17.36
N PHE A 580 -27.15 -18.51 16.23
CA PHE A 580 -28.42 -19.19 15.98
C PHE A 580 -28.22 -20.68 16.16
N THR A 581 -29.03 -21.31 17.01
CA THR A 581 -28.80 -22.71 17.41
C THR A 581 -30.10 -23.40 17.79
N LYS A 582 -30.09 -24.73 17.71
CA LYS A 582 -31.10 -25.61 18.32
C LYS A 582 -30.58 -26.17 19.65
N THR A 583 -31.46 -26.81 20.43
CA THR A 583 -31.12 -27.47 21.71
C THR A 583 -30.87 -28.98 21.58
N ASP A 584 -30.90 -29.53 20.37
CA ASP A 584 -30.81 -30.97 20.08
C ASP A 584 -29.36 -31.49 19.92
N HIS A 585 -28.38 -30.64 20.18
CA HIS A 585 -26.96 -31.01 20.24
C HIS A 585 -26.37 -30.76 21.63
N GLN A 586 -25.30 -31.50 21.96
CA GLN A 586 -24.67 -31.46 23.29
C GLN A 586 -23.52 -30.43 23.37
N LYS A 587 -23.58 -29.31 22.62
CA LYS A 587 -22.52 -28.29 22.63
C LYS A 587 -22.78 -27.22 23.68
N ASN A 588 -21.70 -26.71 24.27
CA ASN A 588 -21.77 -25.60 25.22
C ASN A 588 -21.88 -24.27 24.46
N ILE A 589 -23.10 -23.72 24.45
CA ILE A 589 -23.43 -22.47 23.76
C ILE A 589 -22.62 -21.28 24.29
N LYS A 590 -22.47 -21.17 25.61
CA LYS A 590 -21.72 -20.07 26.23
C LYS A 590 -20.25 -20.12 25.82
N GLU A 591 -19.64 -21.30 25.86
CA GLU A 591 -18.25 -21.49 25.45
C GLU A 591 -18.06 -21.20 23.94
N THR A 592 -19.04 -21.58 23.11
CA THR A 592 -19.03 -21.29 21.67
C THR A 592 -19.04 -19.78 21.40
N LEU A 593 -19.92 -19.03 22.08
CA LEU A 593 -19.97 -17.59 21.98
C LEU A 593 -18.70 -16.90 22.48
N GLU A 594 -18.17 -17.32 23.63
CA GLU A 594 -16.92 -16.79 24.17
C GLU A 594 -15.75 -17.03 23.23
N LEU A 595 -15.66 -18.23 22.63
CA LEU A 595 -14.64 -18.56 21.64
C LEU A 595 -14.74 -17.67 20.39
N ALA A 596 -15.94 -17.51 19.83
CA ALA A 596 -16.17 -16.68 18.66
C ALA A 596 -15.81 -15.20 18.91
N ARG A 597 -16.26 -14.66 20.06
CA ARG A 597 -15.91 -13.30 20.49
C ARG A 597 -14.41 -13.13 20.60
N ASP A 598 -13.75 -14.03 21.32
CA ASP A 598 -12.30 -13.95 21.54
C ASP A 598 -11.52 -14.07 20.24
N ALA A 599 -11.96 -14.94 19.31
CA ALA A 599 -11.35 -15.11 17.99
C ALA A 599 -11.46 -13.83 17.14
N LEU A 600 -12.68 -13.29 17.01
CA LEU A 600 -12.88 -12.08 16.23
C LEU A 600 -12.14 -10.88 16.84
N SER A 601 -12.23 -10.68 18.16
CA SER A 601 -11.49 -9.62 18.85
C SER A 601 -9.97 -9.74 18.66
N PHE A 602 -9.43 -10.96 18.69
CA PHE A 602 -8.01 -11.21 18.44
C PHE A 602 -7.60 -10.80 17.03
N TYR A 603 -8.38 -11.17 16.00
CA TYR A 603 -8.09 -10.76 14.63
C TYR A 603 -8.25 -9.26 14.39
N GLN A 604 -9.23 -8.63 15.05
CA GLN A 604 -9.41 -7.17 15.01
C GLN A 604 -8.18 -6.43 15.55
N GLU A 605 -7.60 -6.91 16.64
CA GLU A 605 -6.43 -6.31 17.27
C GLU A 605 -5.14 -6.58 16.49
N ASN A 606 -4.97 -7.79 15.95
CA ASN A 606 -3.67 -8.25 15.45
C ASN A 606 -3.56 -8.31 13.92
N ILE A 607 -4.66 -8.35 13.17
CA ILE A 607 -4.65 -8.37 11.69
C ILE A 607 -5.15 -7.03 11.18
N GLY A 608 -6.36 -6.63 11.56
CA GLY A 608 -6.91 -5.35 11.15
C GLY A 608 -8.41 -5.24 11.41
N LYS A 609 -8.97 -4.08 11.07
CA LYS A 609 -10.37 -3.82 11.35
C LYS A 609 -11.29 -4.76 10.56
N TYR A 610 -12.21 -5.42 11.27
CA TYR A 610 -13.30 -6.22 10.68
C TYR A 610 -14.21 -5.33 9.79
N PRO A 611 -14.54 -5.74 8.56
CA PRO A 611 -15.28 -4.91 7.60
C PRO A 611 -16.76 -4.70 7.95
N HIS A 612 -17.37 -5.61 8.72
CA HIS A 612 -18.81 -5.63 9.01
C HIS A 612 -19.12 -5.15 10.43
N LYS A 613 -20.39 -4.86 10.69
CA LYS A 613 -20.88 -4.50 12.04
C LYS A 613 -21.46 -5.67 12.82
N GLN A 614 -21.70 -6.77 12.11
CA GLN A 614 -22.29 -7.98 12.65
C GLN A 614 -21.61 -9.19 12.03
N LEU A 615 -21.50 -10.25 12.81
CA LEU A 615 -21.14 -11.59 12.36
C LEU A 615 -22.19 -12.57 12.91
N ASP A 616 -22.81 -13.35 12.03
CA ASP A 616 -23.77 -14.37 12.42
C ASP A 616 -23.17 -15.76 12.33
N ILE A 617 -23.48 -16.61 13.31
CA ILE A 617 -23.00 -17.98 13.39
C ILE A 617 -24.24 -18.88 13.48
N ILE A 618 -24.36 -19.81 12.54
CA ILE A 618 -25.48 -20.75 12.48
C ILE A 618 -24.99 -22.15 12.85
N LEU A 619 -25.54 -22.72 13.93
CA LEU A 619 -25.31 -24.08 14.35
C LEU A 619 -26.46 -24.98 13.87
N ASP A 620 -26.27 -25.65 12.73
CA ASP A 620 -27.23 -26.65 12.22
C ASP A 620 -26.52 -27.74 11.42
N ASN A 621 -27.29 -28.70 10.90
CA ASN A 621 -26.77 -29.74 10.02
C ASN A 621 -26.27 -29.14 8.69
N GLY A 622 -25.14 -29.66 8.17
CA GLY A 622 -24.50 -29.15 6.97
C GLY A 622 -22.96 -29.08 7.09
N PRO A 623 -22.27 -28.51 6.10
CA PRO A 623 -20.83 -28.26 6.12
C PRO A 623 -20.46 -27.01 6.93
N PHE A 624 -19.16 -26.87 7.19
CA PHE A 624 -18.56 -25.63 7.71
C PHE A 624 -18.34 -24.69 6.53
N MET A 625 -18.82 -23.44 6.61
CA MET A 625 -18.76 -22.47 5.50
C MET A 625 -18.65 -21.03 6.02
N GLU A 626 -18.05 -20.18 5.19
CA GLU A 626 -17.44 -18.90 5.52
C GLU A 626 -18.05 -17.68 4.81
N TYR A 627 -19.34 -17.72 4.49
CA TYR A 627 -20.01 -16.65 3.75
C TYR A 627 -19.76 -15.24 4.35
N SER A 628 -19.83 -14.20 3.52
CA SER A 628 -19.57 -12.83 3.96
C SER A 628 -20.52 -12.45 5.10
N GLY A 629 -19.99 -12.20 6.31
CA GLY A 629 -20.77 -11.85 7.51
C GLY A 629 -21.54 -12.99 8.16
N VAL A 630 -21.51 -14.22 7.62
CA VAL A 630 -22.24 -15.37 8.15
C VAL A 630 -21.40 -16.63 8.06
N VAL A 631 -21.23 -17.34 9.17
CA VAL A 631 -20.55 -18.63 9.20
C VAL A 631 -21.49 -19.75 9.61
N THR A 632 -21.40 -20.92 8.97
CA THR A 632 -22.15 -22.12 9.35
C THR A 632 -21.21 -23.13 9.98
N ILE A 633 -21.65 -23.76 11.07
CA ILE A 633 -20.85 -24.74 11.81
C ILE A 633 -21.74 -25.94 12.11
N ASN A 634 -21.26 -27.14 11.83
CA ASN A 634 -21.96 -28.37 12.19
C ASN A 634 -21.75 -28.70 13.68
N PRO A 635 -22.79 -28.62 14.55
CA PRO A 635 -22.63 -28.87 15.97
C PRO A 635 -22.66 -30.37 16.33
N TYR A 636 -22.94 -31.28 15.37
CA TYR A 636 -23.11 -32.71 15.63
C TYR A 636 -21.82 -33.52 15.54
N ILE A 637 -20.70 -32.89 15.18
CA ILE A 637 -19.39 -33.57 15.16
C ILE A 637 -18.91 -33.94 16.56
N GLU A 638 -18.36 -35.14 16.72
CA GLU A 638 -17.89 -35.63 18.02
C GLU A 638 -16.56 -35.02 18.45
N ASP A 639 -15.66 -34.74 17.51
CA ASP A 639 -14.34 -34.16 17.81
C ASP A 639 -14.48 -32.70 18.29
N VAL A 640 -14.42 -32.52 19.60
CA VAL A 640 -14.54 -31.23 20.28
C VAL A 640 -13.42 -30.26 19.88
N TYR A 641 -12.20 -30.75 19.64
CA TYR A 641 -11.12 -29.88 19.22
C TYR A 641 -11.37 -29.38 17.80
N PHE A 642 -11.73 -30.28 16.88
CA PHE A 642 -12.01 -29.90 15.50
C PHE A 642 -13.18 -28.92 15.45
N TYR A 643 -14.24 -29.13 16.24
CA TYR A 643 -15.35 -28.19 16.38
C TYR A 643 -14.90 -26.77 16.77
N LYS A 644 -14.07 -26.66 17.81
CA LYS A 644 -13.53 -25.36 18.25
C LYS A 644 -12.63 -24.73 17.20
N ASN A 645 -11.78 -25.54 16.56
CA ASN A 645 -10.88 -25.05 15.52
C ASN A 645 -11.65 -24.56 14.29
N ALA A 646 -12.68 -25.30 13.84
CA ALA A 646 -13.53 -24.90 12.73
C ALA A 646 -14.21 -23.56 12.98
N ILE A 647 -14.76 -23.31 14.18
CA ILE A 647 -15.33 -21.98 14.52
C ILE A 647 -14.30 -20.87 14.30
N VAL A 648 -13.06 -21.06 14.77
CA VAL A 648 -12.00 -20.06 14.60
C VAL A 648 -11.60 -19.92 13.12
N HIS A 649 -11.58 -21.03 12.37
CA HIS A 649 -11.27 -21.08 10.95
C HIS A 649 -12.28 -20.31 10.10
N GLU A 650 -13.58 -20.57 10.27
CA GLU A 650 -14.62 -19.85 9.54
C GLU A 650 -14.64 -18.34 9.88
N ILE A 651 -14.27 -17.97 11.11
CA ILE A 651 -14.12 -16.56 11.50
C ILE A 651 -12.89 -15.93 10.84
N ALA A 652 -11.79 -16.67 10.72
CA ALA A 652 -10.58 -16.19 10.05
C ALA A 652 -10.81 -15.94 8.55
N HIS A 653 -11.68 -16.73 7.90
CA HIS A 653 -12.07 -16.53 6.51
C HIS A 653 -12.74 -15.17 6.25
N GLN A 654 -13.29 -14.53 7.29
CA GLN A 654 -13.84 -13.18 7.12
C GLN A 654 -12.76 -12.13 6.77
N TYR A 655 -11.48 -12.47 6.95
CA TYR A 655 -10.33 -11.67 6.54
C TYR A 655 -9.74 -12.17 5.23
N PHE A 656 -9.45 -13.47 5.11
CA PHE A 656 -8.90 -14.14 3.93
C PHE A 656 -10.02 -14.95 3.27
N TYR A 657 -10.40 -14.62 2.03
CA TYR A 657 -11.73 -14.77 1.42
C TYR A 657 -12.58 -13.51 1.52
N GLY A 658 -13.11 -13.20 2.71
CA GLY A 658 -14.13 -12.18 2.91
C GLY A 658 -13.69 -10.74 2.59
N VAL A 659 -12.38 -10.45 2.66
CA VAL A 659 -11.82 -9.12 2.35
C VAL A 659 -10.61 -9.19 1.41
N VAL A 660 -9.71 -10.15 1.61
CA VAL A 660 -8.65 -10.47 0.65
C VAL A 660 -9.14 -11.63 -0.19
N ALA A 661 -9.48 -11.35 -1.45
CA ALA A 661 -10.08 -12.33 -2.36
C ALA A 661 -9.00 -13.15 -3.08
N ASN A 662 -9.43 -14.25 -3.68
CA ASN A 662 -8.66 -15.12 -4.56
C ASN A 662 -9.58 -15.71 -5.65
N ASP A 663 -8.96 -16.30 -6.67
CA ASP A 663 -9.62 -17.28 -7.52
C ASP A 663 -9.70 -18.61 -6.75
N GLN A 664 -10.89 -19.02 -6.36
CA GLN A 664 -11.06 -20.19 -5.49
C GLN A 664 -10.80 -21.52 -6.20
N TYR A 665 -10.93 -21.55 -7.53
CA TYR A 665 -10.66 -22.75 -8.31
C TYR A 665 -9.17 -22.92 -8.60
N HIS A 666 -8.50 -21.85 -9.01
CA HIS A 666 -7.09 -21.89 -9.42
C HIS A 666 -6.10 -21.58 -8.30
N GLN A 667 -6.53 -20.86 -7.26
CA GLN A 667 -5.70 -20.33 -6.18
C GLN A 667 -6.33 -20.62 -4.80
N ALA A 668 -6.98 -21.79 -4.64
CA ALA A 668 -7.64 -22.20 -3.40
C ALA A 668 -6.75 -22.07 -2.14
N TRP A 669 -5.45 -22.35 -2.27
CA TRP A 669 -4.50 -22.27 -1.15
C TRP A 669 -4.33 -20.85 -0.59
N VAL A 670 -4.53 -19.81 -1.39
CA VAL A 670 -4.40 -18.41 -0.95
C VAL A 670 -5.45 -18.09 0.11
N ASP A 671 -6.62 -18.70 -0.03
CA ASP A 671 -7.69 -18.64 0.95
C ASP A 671 -7.39 -19.59 2.10
N GLU A 672 -7.48 -20.89 1.83
CA GLU A 672 -7.48 -21.93 2.86
C GLU A 672 -6.17 -22.05 3.63
N GLY A 673 -5.04 -21.87 2.94
CA GLY A 673 -3.72 -21.90 3.56
C GLY A 673 -3.47 -20.70 4.46
N MET A 674 -3.91 -19.50 4.04
CA MET A 674 -3.79 -18.28 4.85
C MET A 674 -4.73 -18.32 6.05
N THR A 675 -5.96 -18.79 5.86
CA THR A 675 -6.94 -18.99 6.92
C THR A 675 -6.44 -20.01 7.93
N GLU A 676 -6.00 -21.21 7.50
CA GLU A 676 -5.49 -22.25 8.40
C GLU A 676 -4.26 -21.76 9.20
N PHE A 677 -3.39 -20.94 8.58
CA PHE A 677 -2.30 -20.27 9.28
C PHE A 677 -2.79 -19.28 10.34
N ALA A 678 -3.75 -18.41 10.00
CA ALA A 678 -4.35 -17.45 10.93
C ALA A 678 -5.11 -18.14 12.08
N THR A 679 -5.79 -19.25 11.80
CA THR A 679 -6.43 -20.13 12.79
C THR A 679 -5.39 -20.69 13.76
N SER A 680 -4.31 -21.25 13.23
CA SER A 680 -3.21 -21.77 14.06
C SER A 680 -2.55 -20.67 14.90
N MET A 681 -2.41 -19.47 14.35
CA MET A 681 -1.87 -18.31 15.05
C MET A 681 -2.76 -17.79 16.18
N TYR A 682 -4.09 -17.89 16.07
CA TYR A 682 -4.98 -17.61 17.20
C TYR A 682 -4.68 -18.50 18.40
N PHE A 683 -4.51 -19.81 18.17
CA PHE A 683 -4.16 -20.73 19.25
C PHE A 683 -2.73 -20.53 19.77
N TYR A 684 -1.78 -20.26 18.87
CA TYR A 684 -0.36 -20.12 19.22
C TYR A 684 -0.03 -18.79 19.91
N ALA A 685 -0.51 -17.67 19.37
CA ALA A 685 -0.28 -16.33 19.88
C ALA A 685 -1.38 -15.86 20.84
N GLY A 686 -2.65 -16.01 20.46
CA GLY A 686 -3.78 -15.53 21.26
C GLY A 686 -4.07 -16.38 22.49
N LYS A 687 -4.07 -17.71 22.36
CA LYS A 687 -4.30 -18.65 23.49
C LYS A 687 -3.02 -19.21 24.10
N ASN A 688 -1.86 -18.80 23.60
CA ASN A 688 -0.54 -19.20 24.09
C ASN A 688 -0.34 -20.73 24.20
N GLN A 689 -0.97 -21.50 23.30
CA GLN A 689 -0.74 -22.94 23.22
C GLN A 689 0.68 -23.25 22.74
N SER A 690 1.16 -24.47 22.96
CA SER A 690 2.42 -24.88 22.35
C SER A 690 2.30 -24.94 20.83
N ARG A 691 3.42 -24.75 20.12
CA ARG A 691 3.45 -24.84 18.64
C ARG A 691 2.80 -26.12 18.12
N ARG A 692 3.09 -27.25 18.76
CA ARG A 692 2.58 -28.57 18.36
C ARG A 692 1.08 -28.69 18.54
N GLU A 693 0.53 -28.10 19.59
CA GLU A 693 -0.92 -28.09 19.85
C GLU A 693 -1.65 -27.14 18.91
N ALA A 694 -1.10 -25.94 18.67
CA ALA A 694 -1.72 -24.93 17.83
C ALA A 694 -1.75 -25.32 16.34
N PHE A 695 -0.67 -25.93 15.83
CA PHE A 695 -0.54 -26.39 14.44
C PHE A 695 -0.90 -27.87 14.27
N ARG A 696 -1.63 -28.47 15.21
CA ARG A 696 -1.95 -29.90 15.22
C ARG A 696 -2.71 -30.34 13.96
N ILE A 697 -3.71 -29.57 13.53
CA ILE A 697 -4.51 -29.93 12.33
C ILE A 697 -3.66 -29.88 11.05
N PRO A 698 -2.91 -28.79 10.76
CA PRO A 698 -2.00 -28.75 9.62
C PRO A 698 -1.03 -29.94 9.58
N TYR A 699 -0.37 -30.25 10.71
CA TYR A 699 0.55 -31.37 10.78
C TYR A 699 -0.14 -32.71 10.55
N ASN A 700 -1.28 -32.95 11.19
CA ASN A 700 -2.05 -34.18 11.00
C ASN A 700 -2.48 -34.39 9.54
N ARG A 701 -2.84 -33.32 8.80
CA ARG A 701 -3.17 -33.40 7.38
C ARG A 701 -1.98 -33.90 6.55
N ILE A 702 -0.78 -33.36 6.79
CA ILE A 702 0.43 -33.77 6.08
C ILE A 702 0.89 -35.17 6.50
N GLU A 703 0.86 -35.50 7.78
CA GLU A 703 1.20 -36.83 8.28
C GLU A 703 0.31 -37.92 7.67
N ARG A 704 -1.00 -37.64 7.47
CA ARG A 704 -1.92 -38.55 6.78
C ARG A 704 -1.57 -38.76 5.30
N ILE A 705 -1.10 -37.71 4.61
CA ILE A 705 -0.64 -37.80 3.22
C ILE A 705 0.63 -38.66 3.14
N GLU A 706 1.58 -38.46 4.05
CA GLU A 706 2.83 -39.21 4.12
C GLU A 706 2.61 -40.68 4.49
N ALA A 707 1.64 -40.96 5.36
CA ALA A 707 1.25 -42.31 5.78
C ALA A 707 0.33 -43.04 4.79
N ALA A 708 -0.13 -42.38 3.72
CA ALA A 708 -1.03 -42.98 2.74
C ALA A 708 -0.35 -44.16 2.02
N ASN A 709 -1.14 -45.22 1.76
CA ASN A 709 -0.67 -46.39 1.02
C ASN A 709 -1.62 -46.68 -0.17
N PRO A 710 -1.16 -46.52 -1.44
CA PRO A 710 0.18 -46.11 -1.84
C PRO A 710 0.49 -44.62 -1.50
N PRO A 711 1.78 -44.22 -1.43
CA PRO A 711 2.15 -42.84 -1.15
C PRO A 711 1.60 -41.87 -2.20
N ILE A 712 0.95 -40.78 -1.76
CA ILE A 712 0.35 -39.75 -2.62
C ILE A 712 1.43 -38.93 -3.37
N GLY A 713 2.65 -38.89 -2.84
CA GLY A 713 3.79 -38.14 -3.38
C GLY A 713 3.70 -36.63 -3.11
N ARG A 714 4.57 -35.83 -3.74
CA ARG A 714 4.55 -34.37 -3.61
C ARG A 714 3.53 -33.72 -4.55
N GLN A 715 3.08 -32.53 -4.15
CA GLN A 715 2.25 -31.63 -4.93
C GLN A 715 2.50 -30.18 -4.51
N TYR A 716 2.44 -29.25 -5.46
CA TYR A 716 2.37 -27.82 -5.17
C TYR A 716 0.99 -27.42 -4.66
N SER A 717 0.93 -26.31 -3.93
CA SER A 717 -0.30 -25.82 -3.30
C SER A 717 -1.14 -24.97 -4.26
N ASN A 718 -0.49 -24.34 -5.24
CA ASN A 718 -1.10 -23.50 -6.29
C ASN A 718 -1.48 -24.30 -7.55
N VAL A 719 -2.07 -25.47 -7.37
CA VAL A 719 -2.69 -26.22 -8.47
C VAL A 719 -4.20 -26.00 -8.44
N SER A 720 -4.84 -26.02 -9.61
CA SER A 720 -6.29 -25.99 -9.74
C SER A 720 -6.95 -27.17 -9.03
N LEU A 721 -8.19 -26.99 -8.56
CA LEU A 721 -8.93 -27.99 -7.78
C LEU A 721 -9.04 -29.37 -8.46
N ASP A 722 -9.22 -29.43 -9.78
CA ASP A 722 -9.27 -30.68 -10.57
C ASP A 722 -7.97 -31.51 -10.51
N LYS A 723 -6.85 -30.87 -10.15
CA LYS A 723 -5.52 -31.49 -10.07
C LYS A 723 -5.10 -31.81 -8.64
N VAL A 724 -5.93 -31.47 -7.65
CA VAL A 724 -5.62 -31.68 -6.24
C VAL A 724 -5.73 -33.16 -5.90
N LYS A 725 -4.61 -33.76 -5.51
CA LYS A 725 -4.54 -35.13 -5.01
C LYS A 725 -5.07 -35.26 -3.58
N ASN A 726 -4.88 -34.22 -2.76
CA ASN A 726 -5.32 -34.19 -1.37
C ASN A 726 -5.42 -32.76 -0.84
N THR A 727 -6.46 -32.44 -0.07
CA THR A 727 -6.68 -31.11 0.50
C THR A 727 -5.59 -30.71 1.51
N GLY A 728 -4.83 -31.63 2.10
CA GLY A 728 -3.69 -31.27 2.95
C GLY A 728 -2.62 -30.43 2.24
N PHE A 729 -2.52 -30.48 0.91
CA PHE A 729 -1.64 -29.60 0.13
C PHE A 729 -2.17 -28.17 -0.03
N ILE A 730 -3.46 -27.94 0.17
CA ILE A 730 -4.11 -26.62 0.09
C ILE A 730 -4.18 -25.96 1.48
N TYR A 731 -4.49 -26.73 2.52
CA TYR A 731 -4.67 -26.23 3.88
C TYR A 731 -3.36 -26.33 4.68
N GLY A 732 -2.90 -27.57 4.89
CA GLY A 732 -1.83 -27.86 5.86
C GLY A 732 -0.44 -27.44 5.39
N GLN A 733 -0.10 -27.73 4.13
CA GLN A 733 1.23 -27.44 3.58
C GLN A 733 1.55 -25.94 3.61
N PRO A 734 0.68 -25.02 3.13
CA PRO A 734 0.95 -23.59 3.21
C PRO A 734 1.09 -23.09 4.64
N ALA A 735 0.22 -23.49 5.57
CA ALA A 735 0.29 -23.06 6.97
C ALA A 735 1.62 -23.46 7.62
N ILE A 736 2.11 -24.68 7.35
CA ILE A 736 3.39 -25.17 7.86
C ILE A 736 4.58 -24.44 7.22
N GLU A 737 4.56 -24.23 5.90
CA GLU A 737 5.68 -23.56 5.21
C GLU A 737 5.71 -22.06 5.52
N MET A 738 4.58 -21.42 5.77
CA MET A 738 4.51 -20.06 6.31
C MET A 738 5.10 -20.00 7.72
N LEU A 739 4.74 -20.91 8.63
CA LEU A 739 5.35 -20.97 9.96
C LEU A 739 6.88 -21.09 9.88
N LYS A 740 7.39 -21.99 9.03
CA LYS A 740 8.83 -22.16 8.81
C LYS A 740 9.47 -20.87 8.30
N MET A 741 8.82 -20.18 7.36
CA MET A 741 9.29 -18.90 6.87
C MET A 741 9.36 -17.85 7.98
N MET A 742 8.39 -17.79 8.88
CA MET A 742 8.43 -16.89 10.04
C MET A 742 9.58 -17.26 10.98
N GLU A 743 9.75 -18.55 11.30
CA GLU A 743 10.86 -19.06 12.13
C GLU A 743 12.24 -18.75 11.51
N ASP A 744 12.36 -18.82 10.19
CA ASP A 744 13.59 -18.54 9.45
C ASP A 744 13.92 -17.04 9.36
N LYS A 745 12.89 -16.18 9.29
CA LYS A 745 13.04 -14.77 8.88
C LYS A 745 12.61 -13.74 9.92
N TYR A 746 12.05 -14.12 11.07
CA TYR A 746 11.50 -13.17 12.04
C TYR A 746 12.50 -12.08 12.46
N ARG A 747 13.77 -12.42 12.62
CA ARG A 747 14.85 -11.49 13.02
C ARG A 747 15.09 -10.32 12.08
N LEU A 748 14.52 -10.35 10.87
CA LEU A 748 14.54 -9.24 9.93
C LEU A 748 13.51 -8.15 10.27
N LYS A 749 12.53 -8.44 11.13
CA LYS A 749 11.39 -7.58 11.46
C LYS A 749 11.16 -7.37 12.95
N GLY A 750 11.48 -8.37 13.78
CA GLY A 750 11.29 -8.31 15.23
C GLY A 750 12.03 -9.43 15.95
N ASP A 751 11.77 -9.56 17.25
CA ASP A 751 12.48 -10.52 18.13
C ASP A 751 11.67 -11.78 18.46
N ASP A 752 10.38 -11.81 18.13
CA ASP A 752 9.48 -12.92 18.42
C ASP A 752 8.72 -13.40 17.17
N VAL A 753 8.62 -14.73 17.01
CA VAL A 753 7.98 -15.35 15.85
C VAL A 753 6.48 -15.07 15.84
N LYS A 754 5.82 -15.04 17.00
CA LYS A 754 4.36 -14.83 17.08
C LYS A 754 4.04 -13.41 16.66
N GLU A 755 4.78 -12.44 17.19
CA GLU A 755 4.62 -11.02 16.84
C GLU A 755 4.84 -10.79 15.34
N VAL A 756 5.94 -11.29 14.77
CA VAL A 756 6.22 -11.09 13.34
C VAL A 756 5.20 -11.80 12.45
N SER A 757 4.68 -12.96 12.85
CA SER A 757 3.62 -13.67 12.14
C SER A 757 2.34 -12.83 12.07
N MET A 758 1.93 -12.22 13.19
CA MET A 758 0.76 -11.33 13.22
C MET A 758 1.00 -10.04 12.41
N GLN A 759 2.19 -9.44 12.51
CA GLN A 759 2.55 -8.27 11.71
C GLN A 759 2.53 -8.58 10.20
N PHE A 760 2.94 -9.79 9.80
CA PHE A 760 2.86 -10.24 8.42
C PHE A 760 1.42 -10.35 7.95
N LEU A 761 0.55 -11.03 8.71
CA LEU A 761 -0.88 -11.15 8.39
C LEU A 761 -1.56 -9.78 8.32
N SER A 762 -1.24 -8.87 9.26
CA SER A 762 -1.75 -7.51 9.25
C SER A 762 -1.31 -6.72 8.02
N SER A 763 -0.01 -6.78 7.71
CA SER A 763 0.54 -6.08 6.55
C SER A 763 -0.02 -6.63 5.23
N TYR A 764 -0.22 -7.95 5.15
CA TYR A 764 -0.83 -8.62 3.99
C TYR A 764 -2.29 -8.20 3.82
N TYR A 765 -3.07 -8.23 4.90
CA TYR A 765 -4.47 -7.81 4.91
C TYR A 765 -4.64 -6.34 4.48
N GLU A 766 -3.88 -5.42 5.05
CA GLU A 766 -3.98 -4.00 4.71
C GLU A 766 -3.47 -3.70 3.28
N HIS A 767 -2.52 -4.49 2.76
CA HIS A 767 -2.03 -4.34 1.40
C HIS A 767 -3.04 -4.80 0.35
N PHE A 768 -3.73 -5.92 0.59
CA PHE A 768 -4.65 -6.55 -0.37
C PHE A 768 -6.13 -6.36 -0.04
N LYS A 769 -6.47 -5.42 0.84
CA LYS A 769 -7.85 -5.17 1.28
C LYS A 769 -8.78 -4.85 0.10
N TYR A 770 -9.82 -5.67 -0.09
CA TYR A 770 -10.76 -5.60 -1.23
C TYR A 770 -10.10 -5.77 -2.59
N LYS A 771 -9.04 -6.58 -2.64
CA LYS A 771 -8.31 -6.96 -3.84
C LYS A 771 -8.25 -8.48 -3.94
N GLU A 772 -8.11 -8.96 -5.16
CA GLU A 772 -7.82 -10.36 -5.44
C GLU A 772 -6.31 -10.60 -5.43
N VAL A 773 -5.89 -11.75 -4.90
CA VAL A 773 -4.50 -12.17 -4.79
C VAL A 773 -4.34 -13.53 -5.45
N ASP A 774 -3.33 -13.64 -6.31
CA ASP A 774 -2.84 -14.90 -6.84
C ASP A 774 -1.47 -15.26 -6.22
N THR A 775 -0.92 -16.41 -6.60
CA THR A 775 0.40 -16.84 -6.12
C THR A 775 1.50 -15.82 -6.44
N LYS A 776 1.43 -15.14 -7.59
CA LYS A 776 2.43 -14.16 -8.01
C LYS A 776 2.42 -12.94 -7.09
N GLU A 777 1.25 -12.41 -6.77
CA GLU A 777 1.06 -11.29 -5.86
C GLU A 777 1.47 -11.66 -4.43
N PHE A 778 1.13 -12.85 -3.95
CA PHE A 778 1.62 -13.35 -2.65
C PHE A 778 3.15 -13.42 -2.59
N ILE A 779 3.78 -14.00 -3.62
CA ILE A 779 5.24 -14.12 -3.71
C ILE A 779 5.84 -12.72 -3.74
N ARG A 780 5.35 -11.81 -4.60
CA ARG A 780 5.82 -10.43 -4.69
C ARG A 780 5.79 -9.73 -3.33
N PHE A 781 4.64 -9.77 -2.65
CA PHE A 781 4.49 -9.20 -1.32
C PHE A 781 5.46 -9.82 -0.31
N THR A 782 5.58 -11.15 -0.30
CA THR A 782 6.38 -11.86 0.70
C THR A 782 7.89 -11.66 0.46
N LYS A 783 8.33 -11.61 -0.81
CA LYS A 783 9.69 -11.22 -1.18
C LYS A 783 10.02 -9.83 -0.68
N ASP A 784 9.10 -8.89 -0.84
CA ASP A 784 9.27 -7.52 -0.36
C ASP A 784 9.28 -7.44 1.16
N TYR A 785 8.43 -8.23 1.80
CA TYR A 785 8.33 -8.27 3.26
C TYR A 785 9.60 -8.85 3.88
N PHE A 786 10.07 -10.03 3.45
CA PHE A 786 11.20 -10.74 4.07
C PHE A 786 12.54 -10.63 3.31
N SER A 787 12.59 -9.94 2.17
CA SER A 787 13.78 -9.87 1.31
C SER A 787 14.32 -11.25 0.91
N VAL A 788 13.41 -12.17 0.57
CA VAL A 788 13.72 -13.53 0.08
C VAL A 788 13.62 -13.60 -1.45
N PRO A 789 14.37 -14.50 -2.13
CA PRO A 789 14.24 -14.71 -3.57
C PRO A 789 13.01 -15.57 -3.92
N THR A 790 12.54 -15.54 -5.16
CA THR A 790 11.42 -16.38 -5.65
C THR A 790 11.69 -17.86 -5.41
N GLY A 791 12.94 -18.30 -5.62
CA GLY A 791 13.38 -19.68 -5.41
C GLY A 791 13.13 -20.24 -4.00
N TYR A 792 12.86 -19.39 -3.01
CA TYR A 792 12.51 -19.79 -1.66
C TYR A 792 11.16 -20.54 -1.59
N PHE A 793 10.24 -20.28 -2.53
CA PHE A 793 8.90 -20.86 -2.54
C PHE A 793 8.78 -22.18 -3.31
N ASN A 794 9.77 -22.51 -4.15
CA ASN A 794 9.77 -23.65 -5.09
C ASN A 794 9.60 -25.03 -4.46
N LYS A 795 9.65 -25.10 -3.12
CA LYS A 795 9.43 -26.33 -2.37
C LYS A 795 7.94 -26.68 -2.27
N TRP A 796 7.04 -25.70 -2.26
CA TRP A 796 5.61 -25.89 -1.99
C TRP A 796 4.68 -25.08 -2.90
N LEU A 797 5.23 -24.14 -3.67
CA LEU A 797 4.55 -23.44 -4.75
C LEU A 797 5.29 -23.70 -6.07
N ASP A 798 4.54 -23.85 -7.15
CA ASP A 798 5.06 -23.79 -8.51
C ASP A 798 5.34 -22.32 -8.86
N THR A 799 6.60 -22.01 -9.18
CA THR A 799 7.02 -20.66 -9.57
C THR A 799 7.49 -20.61 -11.02
N SER A 800 7.28 -21.68 -11.80
CA SER A 800 7.83 -21.80 -13.16
C SER A 800 7.10 -20.90 -14.17
N GLU A 801 5.85 -20.54 -13.89
CA GLU A 801 5.01 -19.68 -14.73
C GLU A 801 5.02 -18.19 -14.29
N HIS A 802 5.93 -17.78 -13.39
CA HIS A 802 5.84 -16.50 -12.67
C HIS A 802 7.04 -15.56 -12.83
#